data_AF-A0A0W0UHE3-F1
#
_entry.id   AF-A0A0W0UHE3-F1
#
_cell.length_a   1.000
_cell.length_b   1.000
_cell.length_c   1.000
_cell.angle_alpha   90.00
_cell.angle_beta   90.00
_cell.angle_gamma   90.00
#
_symmetry.space_group_name_H-M   'P 1'
#
loop_
_entity.id
_entity.type
_entity.pdbx_description
1 polymer ?
#
loop_
_entity_poly.entity_id
_entity_poly.type
_entity_poly.pdbx_seq_one_letter_code
_entity_poly.pdbx_strand_id
1 'polypeptide(L)'
;MGRENLSFLIKQEAPSLAKGSKSGQKKSKSKPVVIENLSSSSTESAYSEKIQLLINGLESLAAEVFSTPQIDIQLQQDFVLKPLLETFKQKNDLSHDLFMEARRDINRCIHEIGYHEILVKNLERLTGEIEHIHTDLKNIQSAIQSRQIFLLPMTNSETLTELVIDAQLKLQNTLEDFLNNISTLQIEHHRELESQEIKTALVSFIEELRYDFGKNSLVDRNVAEAFRIKCLQHLGEKTGFLSFRAVTKPLESDDIQYLVKNLFTEKLNIDPAILKRQFAFMHHLIAKIQTFPIRTINTYFNLTTTIEKTNKLVRKESGCIQEQINLGLLPELQKYLALFTLLMPTPNSVIRAKETRKELQELGQAVEQFFVQFSDAEMQQYYVATTSPTEKLNGAAKQRLSAWDSLQQIVSHLNETHAGIQKNLDTLNELQNRFNHLKAKALEDIHSLNIEYEIQIKSMENELREVLIDTEEALSVRYKYNGLDKNENNYRVQAELNSSYKFLHSLAKTNTSLENLLFLKRNVLIKLEGYIIESKAFLKTRLAGSFHTIATEFSSYKSPLLTRFNPFTDELQQDEGEAREALGRMNDIYYELDVTPGRNLEAWLNRLEKKFNIAHERITKRNHTCKNALEIERRLNTKAYQISIGIFRALEEEFLRILQVYLGNAIRLYPNDEELQKIKTCLTNASLDINFNWSKEGLDKIDTRLFILLSIYREFHRINNNYINKNLSLHSDKTYLQELIDKVEAHLHNNHMEALSDAKRPVFIQWLRIYVLRSLQTISHQIVNYLKRDESMQYRFFVTMGACQTEHKLVDTGNKAYSSLKALMV
;
A
#
# COMPACT_ATOMS: atom_id res chain seq x y z
N MET A 1 73.33 -12.61 4.42
CA MET A 1 73.95 -12.57 3.09
C MET A 1 74.00 -11.10 2.71
N GLY A 2 75.14 -10.41 2.68
CA GLY A 2 76.49 -10.87 2.40
C GLY A 2 76.94 -10.19 1.11
N ARG A 3 78.00 -9.38 1.24
CA ARG A 3 78.78 -8.61 0.25
C ARG A 3 78.37 -7.12 0.15
N GLU A 4 79.15 -6.16 0.68
CA GLU A 4 80.56 -5.78 0.39
C GLU A 4 80.74 -5.40 -1.08
N ASN A 5 81.46 -4.39 -1.53
CA ASN A 5 82.46 -3.42 -1.03
C ASN A 5 82.66 -2.47 -2.26
N LEU A 6 83.00 -1.19 -2.23
CA LEU A 6 84.26 -0.50 -1.87
C LEU A 6 83.96 1.00 -2.14
N SER A 7 84.04 1.92 -1.18
CA SER A 7 85.24 2.67 -0.76
C SER A 7 86.01 3.37 -1.89
N PHE A 8 86.07 4.71 -1.86
CA PHE A 8 87.34 5.42 -1.70
C PHE A 8 87.11 6.82 -1.11
N LEU A 9 87.72 7.01 0.05
CA LEU A 9 87.90 8.25 0.83
C LEU A 9 89.29 8.82 0.52
N ILE A 10 89.50 10.09 0.93
CA ILE A 10 90.77 10.84 1.17
C ILE A 10 90.76 12.12 0.31
N LYS A 11 90.45 13.29 0.93
CA LYS A 11 91.38 14.28 1.53
C LYS A 11 92.33 14.87 0.47
N GLN A 12 92.62 16.17 0.39
CA GLN A 12 93.06 17.05 1.47
C GLN A 12 93.24 18.48 0.93
N GLU A 13 93.13 19.44 1.84
CA GLU A 13 93.89 20.71 1.92
C GLU A 13 93.69 21.86 0.91
N ALA A 14 93.33 23.01 1.49
CA ALA A 14 93.45 24.36 0.95
C ALA A 14 94.93 24.76 0.74
N PRO A 15 95.21 25.86 0.00
CA PRO A 15 95.33 27.13 0.71
C PRO A 15 94.86 28.37 -0.04
N SER A 16 94.54 29.39 0.75
CA SER A 16 94.50 30.80 0.39
C SER A 16 95.89 31.30 -0.05
N LEU A 17 95.93 32.24 -0.99
CA LEU A 17 96.66 33.53 -0.86
C LEU A 17 96.65 34.32 -2.18
N ALA A 18 96.07 35.52 -2.08
CA ALA A 18 96.56 36.81 -2.57
C ALA A 18 97.18 36.91 -3.98
N LYS A 19 96.66 37.84 -4.80
CA LYS A 19 97.23 39.20 -4.93
C LYS A 19 96.43 40.02 -5.92
N GLY A 20 96.19 41.26 -5.54
CA GLY A 20 95.62 42.26 -6.43
C GLY A 20 96.52 42.54 -7.62
N SER A 21 95.89 42.82 -8.75
CA SER A 21 96.47 43.70 -9.75
C SER A 21 95.41 44.72 -10.16
N LYS A 22 95.66 45.97 -9.79
CA LYS A 22 95.06 47.13 -10.43
C LYS A 22 95.57 47.12 -11.87
N SER A 23 94.74 46.73 -12.83
CA SER A 23 94.96 47.09 -14.23
C SER A 23 93.95 48.17 -14.58
N GLY A 24 94.47 49.37 -14.84
CA GLY A 24 93.67 50.46 -15.38
C GLY A 24 93.19 50.05 -16.76
N GLN A 25 91.91 49.71 -16.88
CA GLN A 25 91.24 49.56 -18.15
C GLN A 25 91.18 50.94 -18.81
N LYS A 26 92.11 51.19 -19.74
CA LYS A 26 91.95 52.22 -20.75
C LYS A 26 90.62 51.96 -21.46
N LYS A 27 89.70 52.93 -21.39
CA LYS A 27 88.47 52.96 -22.18
C LYS A 27 88.83 52.84 -23.66
N SER A 28 88.71 51.62 -24.20
CA SER A 28 88.66 51.37 -25.63
C SER A 28 87.38 52.01 -26.15
N LYS A 29 87.50 53.14 -26.84
CA LYS A 29 86.42 53.63 -27.70
C LYS A 29 86.18 52.54 -28.75
N SER A 30 84.98 51.96 -28.79
CA SER A 30 84.56 51.10 -29.89
C SER A 30 84.74 51.91 -31.18
N LYS A 31 85.68 51.48 -32.03
CA LYS A 31 85.76 52.01 -33.39
C LYS A 31 84.57 51.44 -34.15
N PRO A 32 83.94 52.23 -35.06
CA PRO A 32 82.94 51.68 -35.98
C PRO A 32 83.54 50.46 -36.69
N VAL A 33 82.74 49.39 -36.82
CA VAL A 33 83.12 48.22 -37.61
C VAL A 33 83.15 48.69 -39.06
N VAL A 34 84.34 49.00 -39.57
CA VAL A 34 84.55 49.28 -40.99
C VAL A 34 84.68 47.93 -41.69
N ILE A 35 83.71 47.59 -42.54
CA ILE A 35 83.85 46.53 -43.54
C ILE A 35 84.74 47.15 -44.64
N GLU A 36 85.93 46.60 -44.84
CA GLU A 36 86.87 47.13 -45.83
C GLU A 36 86.31 46.89 -47.24
N ASN A 37 86.32 47.93 -48.09
CA ASN A 37 85.94 47.84 -49.51
C ASN A 37 86.86 46.82 -50.22
N LEU A 38 86.40 45.58 -50.34
CA LEU A 38 87.07 44.55 -51.11
C LEU A 38 86.80 44.80 -52.59
N SER A 39 87.86 45.19 -53.31
CA SER A 39 87.83 45.46 -54.74
C SER A 39 87.33 44.25 -55.52
N SER A 40 86.28 44.47 -56.31
CA SER A 40 85.70 43.53 -57.25
C SER A 40 86.75 43.02 -58.25
N SER A 41 86.96 41.71 -58.27
CA SER A 41 87.50 41.01 -59.43
C SER A 41 86.51 39.93 -59.87
N SER A 42 86.11 40.04 -61.15
CA SER A 42 85.35 39.12 -62.02
C SER A 42 85.42 37.63 -61.63
N THR A 43 84.38 36.78 -61.71
CA THR A 43 83.35 36.62 -62.76
C THR A 43 82.24 35.68 -62.24
N GLU A 44 80.97 35.98 -62.56
CA GLU A 44 79.74 35.14 -62.58
C GLU A 44 79.48 34.13 -61.45
N SER A 45 78.98 34.60 -60.30
CA SER A 45 78.05 33.81 -59.48
C SER A 45 76.66 34.46 -59.52
N ALA A 46 75.58 33.67 -59.60
CA ALA A 46 74.20 34.16 -59.57
C ALA A 46 73.84 34.94 -58.27
N TYR A 47 74.70 34.88 -57.26
CA TYR A 47 74.50 35.46 -55.94
C TYR A 47 75.30 36.74 -55.68
N SER A 48 76.21 37.13 -56.58
CA SER A 48 77.16 38.23 -56.32
C SER A 48 76.48 39.58 -56.10
N GLU A 49 75.43 39.90 -56.86
CA GLU A 49 74.63 41.12 -56.66
C GLU A 49 73.89 41.11 -55.32
N LYS A 50 73.35 39.94 -54.94
CA LYS A 50 72.63 39.74 -53.69
C LYS A 50 73.56 39.82 -52.46
N ILE A 51 74.78 39.26 -52.55
CA ILE A 51 75.81 39.39 -51.52
C ILE A 51 76.17 40.87 -51.33
N GLN A 52 76.37 41.62 -52.41
CA GLN A 52 76.68 43.05 -52.30
C GLN A 52 75.54 43.86 -51.68
N LEU A 53 74.28 43.56 -52.03
CA LEU A 53 73.11 44.18 -51.40
C LEU A 53 73.04 43.88 -49.90
N LEU A 54 73.34 42.64 -49.48
CA LEU A 54 73.36 42.25 -48.07
C LEU A 54 74.53 42.86 -47.30
N ILE A 55 75.70 43.00 -47.92
CA ILE A 55 76.85 43.71 -47.35
C ILE A 55 76.48 45.19 -47.16
N ASN A 56 75.92 45.85 -48.18
CA ASN A 56 75.49 47.24 -48.07
C ASN A 56 74.39 47.41 -46.99
N GLY A 57 73.49 46.44 -46.85
CA GLY A 57 72.49 46.41 -45.79
C GLY A 57 73.11 46.28 -44.39
N LEU A 58 74.08 45.39 -44.23
CA LEU A 58 74.85 45.25 -42.99
C LEU A 58 75.69 46.49 -42.67
N GLU A 59 76.26 47.16 -43.67
CA GLU A 59 76.97 48.43 -43.48
C GLU A 59 76.02 49.55 -43.03
N SER A 60 74.82 49.62 -43.62
CA SER A 60 73.78 50.56 -43.19
C SER A 60 73.35 50.30 -41.75
N LEU A 61 73.20 49.03 -41.34
CA LEU A 61 72.89 48.67 -39.96
C LEU A 61 74.08 48.96 -39.03
N ALA A 62 75.32 48.67 -39.44
CA ALA A 62 76.52 48.94 -38.66
C ALA A 62 76.76 50.44 -38.41
N ALA A 63 76.22 51.31 -39.29
CA ALA A 63 76.24 52.76 -39.11
C ALA A 63 75.26 53.24 -38.01
N GLU A 64 74.23 52.47 -37.68
CA GLU A 64 73.34 52.75 -36.54
C GLU A 64 74.04 52.41 -35.21
N VAL A 65 74.76 53.38 -34.65
CA VAL A 65 75.47 53.20 -33.38
C VAL A 65 74.57 53.48 -32.18
N PHE A 66 74.27 52.44 -31.39
CA PHE A 66 73.56 52.57 -30.11
C PHE A 66 74.54 52.93 -28.97
N SER A 67 74.56 54.20 -28.58
CA SER A 67 75.34 54.63 -27.41
C SER A 67 74.70 54.18 -26.10
N THR A 68 75.50 53.72 -25.15
CA THR A 68 75.03 53.42 -23.79
C THR A 68 74.34 54.67 -23.19
N PRO A 69 73.08 54.56 -22.74
CA PRO A 69 72.35 55.68 -22.15
C PRO A 69 73.11 56.25 -20.94
N GLN A 70 73.38 57.55 -20.94
CA GLN A 70 73.98 58.22 -19.78
C GLN A 70 72.91 58.53 -18.74
N ILE A 71 72.85 57.70 -17.70
CA ILE A 71 71.91 57.84 -16.59
C ILE A 71 72.67 58.20 -15.31
N ASP A 72 72.09 59.09 -14.51
CA ASP A 72 72.57 59.41 -13.17
C ASP A 72 72.79 58.12 -12.36
N ILE A 73 73.94 58.02 -11.69
CA ILE A 73 74.34 56.89 -10.85
C ILE A 73 73.24 56.53 -9.84
N GLN A 74 72.49 57.53 -9.36
CA GLN A 74 71.42 57.34 -8.38
C GLN A 74 70.16 56.67 -8.98
N LEU A 75 69.92 56.83 -10.27
CA LEU A 75 68.77 56.25 -10.99
C LEU A 75 69.10 54.90 -11.64
N GLN A 76 70.38 54.56 -11.79
CA GLN A 76 70.81 53.25 -12.29
C GLN A 76 70.34 52.08 -11.41
N GLN A 77 69.94 52.35 -10.16
CA GLN A 77 69.37 51.36 -9.24
C GLN A 77 67.83 51.40 -9.19
N ASP A 78 67.15 52.19 -10.03
CA ASP A 78 65.70 52.13 -10.15
C ASP A 78 65.25 50.74 -10.61
N PHE A 79 64.14 50.26 -10.06
CA PHE A 79 63.67 48.89 -10.22
C PHE A 79 63.34 48.58 -11.69
N VAL A 80 62.89 49.58 -12.45
CA VAL A 80 62.53 49.46 -13.86
C VAL A 80 63.74 49.74 -14.75
N LEU A 81 64.55 50.77 -14.44
CA LEU A 81 65.70 51.13 -15.27
C LEU A 81 66.82 50.09 -15.23
N LYS A 82 67.10 49.46 -14.09
CA LYS A 82 68.23 48.52 -13.96
C LYS A 82 68.10 47.31 -14.90
N PRO A 83 66.97 46.57 -14.93
CA PRO A 83 66.79 45.48 -15.90
C PRO A 83 66.80 45.95 -17.35
N LEU A 84 66.24 47.13 -17.64
CA LEU A 84 66.25 47.69 -18.99
C LEU A 84 67.68 48.03 -19.45
N LEU A 85 68.51 48.61 -18.59
CA LEU A 85 69.92 48.89 -18.86
C LEU A 85 70.73 47.60 -19.07
N GLU A 86 70.50 46.58 -18.25
CA GLU A 86 71.15 45.27 -18.39
C GLU A 86 70.73 44.59 -19.71
N THR A 87 69.45 44.62 -20.05
CA THR A 87 68.91 44.05 -21.31
C THR A 87 69.43 44.82 -22.52
N PHE A 88 69.47 46.15 -22.45
CA PHE A 88 70.05 47.01 -23.48
C PHE A 88 71.51 46.64 -23.72
N LYS A 89 72.30 46.50 -22.65
CA LYS A 89 73.71 46.10 -22.75
C LYS A 89 73.85 44.72 -23.39
N GLN A 90 73.09 43.72 -22.93
CA GLN A 90 73.13 42.36 -23.49
C GLN A 90 72.77 42.33 -24.98
N LYS A 91 71.72 43.04 -25.40
CA LYS A 91 71.29 43.12 -26.79
C LYS A 91 72.30 43.87 -27.67
N ASN A 92 72.94 44.90 -27.13
CA ASN A 92 73.98 45.65 -27.82
C ASN A 92 75.27 44.82 -27.99
N ASP A 93 75.68 44.08 -26.96
CA ASP A 93 76.80 43.14 -27.02
C ASP A 93 76.50 42.02 -28.05
N LEU A 94 75.27 41.48 -28.06
CA LEU A 94 74.84 40.48 -29.04
C LEU A 94 74.84 41.01 -30.48
N SER A 95 74.35 42.24 -30.71
CA SER A 95 74.42 42.88 -32.03
C SER A 95 75.86 42.98 -32.52
N HIS A 96 76.78 43.40 -31.63
CA HIS A 96 78.21 43.47 -31.95
C HIS A 96 78.79 42.09 -32.33
N ASP A 97 78.46 41.05 -31.57
CA ASP A 97 78.92 39.68 -31.84
C ASP A 97 78.41 39.16 -33.19
N LEU A 98 77.15 39.45 -33.54
CA LEU A 98 76.56 39.09 -34.85
C LEU A 98 77.21 39.86 -36.00
N PHE A 99 77.55 41.15 -35.84
CA PHE A 99 78.33 41.88 -36.84
C PHE A 99 79.73 41.28 -37.03
N MET A 100 80.37 40.83 -35.95
CA MET A 100 81.68 40.17 -36.00
C MET A 100 81.59 38.77 -36.62
N GLU A 101 80.46 38.08 -36.48
CA GLU A 101 80.14 36.83 -37.19
C GLU A 101 79.95 37.09 -38.69
N ALA A 102 79.12 38.06 -39.07
CA ALA A 102 78.91 38.43 -40.47
C ALA A 102 80.21 38.81 -41.17
N ARG A 103 81.09 39.58 -40.49
CA ARG A 103 82.41 39.94 -41.02
C ARG A 103 83.31 38.72 -41.22
N ARG A 104 83.28 37.75 -40.30
CA ARG A 104 84.05 36.50 -40.43
C ARG A 104 83.55 35.67 -41.61
N ASP A 105 82.24 35.56 -41.78
CA ASP A 105 81.60 34.81 -42.86
C ASP A 105 81.89 35.45 -44.23
N ILE A 106 81.80 36.78 -44.33
CA ILE A 106 82.18 37.53 -45.54
C ILE A 106 83.65 37.24 -45.88
N ASN A 107 84.57 37.48 -44.97
CA ASN A 107 86.00 37.30 -45.23
C ASN A 107 86.38 35.86 -45.61
N ARG A 108 85.67 34.87 -45.07
CA ARG A 108 85.93 33.45 -45.34
C ARG A 108 85.40 33.00 -46.69
N CYS A 109 84.22 33.47 -47.09
CA CYS A 109 83.47 32.85 -48.18
C CYS A 109 83.40 33.72 -49.46
N ILE A 110 83.74 35.02 -49.39
CA ILE A 110 83.55 35.96 -50.51
C ILE A 110 84.46 35.73 -51.71
N HIS A 111 85.58 35.02 -51.52
CA HIS A 111 86.55 34.71 -52.58
C HIS A 111 86.32 33.33 -53.22
N GLU A 112 85.39 32.53 -52.70
CA GLU A 112 85.14 31.15 -53.15
C GLU A 112 83.70 30.98 -53.67
N ILE A 113 83.52 31.00 -55.00
CA ILE A 113 82.22 30.97 -55.69
C ILE A 113 81.31 29.82 -55.20
N GLY A 114 81.88 28.66 -54.89
CA GLY A 114 81.14 27.49 -54.39
C GLY A 114 80.46 27.67 -53.03
N TYR A 115 80.84 28.70 -52.26
CA TYR A 115 80.26 29.02 -50.95
C TYR A 115 79.31 30.22 -50.98
N HIS A 116 79.09 30.86 -52.14
CA HIS A 116 78.29 32.08 -52.24
C HIS A 116 76.82 31.88 -51.87
N GLU A 117 76.20 30.74 -52.19
CA GLU A 117 74.82 30.45 -51.76
C GLU A 117 74.70 30.35 -50.23
N ILE A 118 75.69 29.70 -49.60
CA ILE A 118 75.77 29.55 -48.14
C ILE A 118 76.00 30.92 -47.50
N LEU A 119 76.87 31.73 -48.08
CA LEU A 119 77.13 33.09 -47.64
C LEU A 119 75.87 33.96 -47.73
N VAL A 120 75.11 33.90 -48.82
CA VAL A 120 73.82 34.61 -48.94
C VAL A 120 72.87 34.20 -47.84
N LYS A 121 72.65 32.91 -47.61
CA LYS A 121 71.73 32.42 -46.57
C LYS A 121 72.17 32.86 -45.17
N ASN A 122 73.47 32.81 -44.88
CA ASN A 122 74.01 33.25 -43.60
C ASN A 122 73.86 34.77 -43.42
N LEU A 123 74.16 35.56 -44.45
CA LEU A 123 74.01 37.01 -44.38
C LEU A 123 72.54 37.42 -44.29
N GLU A 124 71.62 36.79 -45.01
CA GLU A 124 70.17 37.05 -44.86
C GLU A 124 69.69 36.79 -43.43
N ARG A 125 70.10 35.65 -42.83
CA ARG A 125 69.79 35.33 -41.44
C ARG A 125 70.38 36.38 -40.49
N LEU A 126 71.67 36.68 -40.63
CA LEU A 126 72.38 37.62 -39.74
C LEU A 126 71.82 39.05 -39.88
N THR A 127 71.52 39.51 -41.08
CA THR A 127 70.86 40.81 -41.33
C THR A 127 69.49 40.85 -40.64
N GLY A 128 68.65 39.82 -40.80
CA GLY A 128 67.33 39.77 -40.15
C GLY A 128 67.40 39.72 -38.62
N GLU A 129 68.36 38.98 -38.05
CA GLU A 129 68.59 38.94 -36.60
C GLU A 129 69.08 40.29 -36.06
N ILE A 130 69.99 40.96 -36.77
CA ILE A 130 70.50 42.29 -36.41
C ILE A 130 69.38 43.35 -36.50
N GLU A 131 68.54 43.32 -37.54
CA GLU A 131 67.38 44.23 -37.68
C GLU A 131 66.39 44.07 -36.52
N HIS A 132 66.10 42.83 -36.12
CA HIS A 132 65.24 42.55 -34.98
C HIS A 132 65.85 43.08 -33.68
N ILE A 133 67.15 42.83 -33.45
CA ILE A 133 67.85 43.34 -32.27
C ILE A 133 67.93 44.87 -32.27
N HIS A 134 68.13 45.52 -33.42
CA HIS A 134 68.12 46.98 -33.54
C HIS A 134 66.75 47.56 -33.20
N THR A 135 65.67 46.89 -33.61
CA THR A 135 64.29 47.26 -33.26
C THR A 135 64.07 47.14 -31.75
N ASP A 136 64.49 46.03 -31.14
CA ASP A 136 64.45 45.84 -29.69
C ASP A 136 65.26 46.92 -28.96
N LEU A 137 66.47 47.24 -29.43
CA LEU A 137 67.32 48.26 -28.84
C LEU A 137 66.69 49.65 -28.93
N LYS A 138 66.05 50.02 -30.05
CA LYS A 138 65.27 51.26 -30.19
C LYS A 138 64.12 51.31 -29.17
N ASN A 139 63.39 50.22 -29.01
CA ASN A 139 62.29 50.12 -28.05
C ASN A 139 62.78 50.23 -26.60
N ILE A 140 63.83 49.50 -26.23
CA ILE A 140 64.43 49.54 -24.89
C ILE A 140 65.00 50.94 -24.62
N GLN A 141 65.66 51.57 -25.60
CA GLN A 141 66.20 52.92 -25.46
C GLN A 141 65.08 53.94 -25.23
N SER A 142 63.97 53.86 -25.99
CA SER A 142 62.80 54.70 -25.77
C SER A 142 62.23 54.50 -24.36
N ALA A 143 62.09 53.24 -23.90
CA ALA A 143 61.58 52.94 -22.57
C ALA A 143 62.49 53.47 -21.45
N ILE A 144 63.81 53.34 -21.61
CA ILE A 144 64.81 53.91 -20.69
C ILE A 144 64.67 55.43 -20.64
N GLN A 145 64.59 56.10 -21.79
CA GLN A 145 64.44 57.56 -21.87
C GLN A 145 63.14 58.04 -21.24
N SER A 146 62.01 57.41 -21.57
CA SER A 146 60.71 57.74 -20.99
C SER A 146 60.71 57.59 -19.47
N ARG A 147 61.28 56.49 -18.94
CA ARG A 147 61.38 56.27 -17.49
C ARG A 147 62.36 57.27 -16.83
N GLN A 148 63.46 57.62 -17.49
CA GLN A 148 64.41 58.61 -16.97
C GLN A 148 63.80 60.02 -16.91
N ILE A 149 63.10 60.46 -17.96
CA ILE A 149 62.40 61.75 -18.00
C ILE A 149 61.33 61.80 -16.90
N PHE A 150 60.58 60.70 -16.72
CA PHE A 150 59.58 60.59 -15.68
C PHE A 150 60.16 60.75 -14.27
N LEU A 151 61.28 60.08 -13.96
CA LEU A 151 61.90 60.11 -12.63
C LEU A 151 62.65 61.43 -12.32
N LEU A 152 62.92 62.27 -13.34
CA LEU A 152 63.60 63.56 -13.21
C LEU A 152 62.73 64.71 -13.75
N PRO A 153 61.62 65.05 -13.08
CA PRO A 153 60.77 66.16 -13.51
C PRO A 153 61.56 67.48 -13.56
N MET A 154 61.46 68.17 -14.70
CA MET A 154 62.06 69.49 -14.97
C MET A 154 61.09 70.60 -14.52
N THR A 155 60.75 70.65 -13.23
CA THR A 155 59.74 71.56 -12.68
C THR A 155 60.28 72.41 -11.52
N ASN A 156 59.52 73.45 -11.12
CA ASN A 156 59.87 74.32 -10.00
C ASN A 156 59.68 73.60 -8.63
N SER A 157 60.22 74.16 -7.54
CA SER A 157 60.22 73.50 -6.22
C SER A 157 58.83 73.23 -5.64
N GLU A 158 57.83 74.07 -5.97
CA GLU A 158 56.45 73.93 -5.49
C GLU A 158 55.76 72.73 -6.14
N THR A 159 55.77 72.64 -7.48
CA THR A 159 55.20 71.50 -8.22
C THR A 159 55.94 70.19 -7.93
N LEU A 160 57.24 70.24 -7.64
CA LEU A 160 58.01 69.06 -7.24
C LEU A 160 57.56 68.52 -5.87
N THR A 161 57.13 69.39 -4.96
CA THR A 161 56.60 69.00 -3.65
C THR A 161 55.25 68.31 -3.80
N GLU A 162 54.35 68.84 -4.65
CA GLU A 162 53.07 68.19 -4.99
C GLU A 162 53.28 66.80 -5.60
N LEU A 163 54.22 66.66 -6.55
CA LEU A 163 54.54 65.36 -7.15
C LEU A 163 55.07 64.33 -6.14
N VAL A 164 55.85 64.76 -5.14
CA VAL A 164 56.33 63.88 -4.07
C VAL A 164 55.17 63.45 -3.15
N ILE A 165 54.24 64.36 -2.82
CA ILE A 165 53.05 64.02 -2.02
C ILE A 165 52.16 63.01 -2.78
N ASP A 166 51.94 63.21 -4.07
CA ASP A 166 51.18 62.28 -4.91
C ASP A 166 51.86 60.91 -5.00
N ALA A 167 53.19 60.89 -5.18
CA ALA A 167 53.96 59.64 -5.18
C ALA A 167 53.91 58.93 -3.81
N GLN A 168 53.88 59.69 -2.72
CA GLN A 168 53.72 59.15 -1.36
C GLN A 168 52.35 58.50 -1.17
N LEU A 169 51.27 59.20 -1.53
CA LEU A 169 49.90 58.66 -1.47
C LEU A 169 49.76 57.41 -2.34
N LYS A 170 50.35 57.43 -3.54
CA LYS A 170 50.32 56.27 -4.44
C LYS A 170 51.08 55.08 -3.87
N LEU A 171 52.22 55.31 -3.21
CA LEU A 171 52.97 54.25 -2.52
C LEU A 171 52.20 53.71 -1.31
N GLN A 172 51.52 54.58 -0.55
CA GLN A 172 50.65 54.17 0.56
C GLN A 172 49.54 53.23 0.08
N ASN A 173 48.79 53.62 -0.95
CA ASN A 173 47.72 52.79 -1.52
C ASN A 173 48.26 51.46 -2.08
N THR A 174 49.43 51.49 -2.73
CA THR A 174 50.06 50.29 -3.27
C THR A 174 50.50 49.33 -2.17
N LEU A 175 51.02 49.86 -1.06
CA LEU A 175 51.43 49.07 0.10
C LEU A 175 50.21 48.51 0.85
N GLU A 176 49.15 49.29 0.99
CA GLU A 176 47.88 48.86 1.58
C GLU A 176 47.27 47.69 0.79
N ASP A 177 47.21 47.80 -0.54
CA ASP A 177 46.76 46.71 -1.42
C ASP A 177 47.60 45.44 -1.23
N PHE A 178 48.92 45.58 -1.15
CA PHE A 178 49.82 44.46 -0.92
C PHE A 178 49.59 43.80 0.45
N LEU A 179 49.46 44.61 1.51
CA LEU A 179 49.21 44.14 2.87
C LEU A 179 47.83 43.48 3.03
N ASN A 180 46.80 43.99 2.37
CA ASN A 180 45.48 43.38 2.33
C ASN A 180 45.48 42.01 1.61
N ASN A 181 46.30 41.88 0.56
CA ASN A 181 46.50 40.58 -0.07
C ASN A 181 47.32 39.63 0.80
N ILE A 182 48.30 40.14 1.56
CA ILE A 182 49.02 39.33 2.56
C ILE A 182 48.07 38.86 3.65
N SER A 183 47.26 39.73 4.25
CA SER A 183 46.44 39.39 5.42
C SER A 183 45.40 38.29 5.15
N THR A 184 45.02 38.10 3.89
CA THR A 184 44.10 37.05 3.44
C THR A 184 44.80 35.73 3.13
N LEU A 185 46.13 35.68 3.10
CA LEU A 185 46.89 34.45 2.84
C LEU A 185 46.87 33.52 4.04
N GLN A 186 46.25 32.36 3.85
CA GLN A 186 46.28 31.27 4.82
C GLN A 186 47.18 30.15 4.31
N ILE A 187 48.47 30.18 4.68
CA ILE A 187 49.42 29.12 4.34
C ILE A 187 49.33 28.02 5.40
N GLU A 188 48.29 27.19 5.32
CA GLU A 188 48.02 26.11 6.28
C GLU A 188 48.89 24.86 6.05
N HIS A 189 49.38 24.63 4.82
CA HIS A 189 50.06 23.40 4.43
C HIS A 189 51.59 23.54 4.49
N HIS A 190 52.14 23.53 5.71
CA HIS A 190 53.58 23.68 5.96
C HIS A 190 54.49 22.56 5.40
N ARG A 191 53.94 21.54 4.75
CA ARG A 191 54.68 20.35 4.28
C ARG A 191 54.80 20.23 2.76
N GLU A 192 54.03 21.00 2.00
CA GLU A 192 54.11 20.99 0.55
C GLU A 192 55.28 21.83 0.07
N LEU A 193 56.08 21.28 -0.84
CA LEU A 193 57.31 21.90 -1.36
C LEU A 193 57.02 23.29 -1.95
N GLU A 194 55.97 23.39 -2.76
CA GLU A 194 55.54 24.61 -3.46
C GLU A 194 55.09 25.71 -2.48
N SER A 195 54.33 25.32 -1.45
CA SER A 195 53.91 26.22 -0.37
C SER A 195 55.10 26.77 0.42
N GLN A 196 56.17 25.98 0.60
CA GLN A 196 57.42 26.43 1.24
C GLN A 196 58.23 27.37 0.33
N GLU A 197 58.29 27.10 -0.98
CA GLU A 197 58.99 27.96 -1.95
C GLU A 197 58.34 29.34 -2.06
N ILE A 198 57.01 29.41 -2.16
CA ILE A 198 56.25 30.66 -2.18
C ILE A 198 56.45 31.45 -0.88
N LYS A 199 56.41 30.76 0.27
CA LYS A 199 56.66 31.36 1.58
C LYS A 199 58.07 31.96 1.66
N THR A 200 59.07 31.24 1.17
CA THR A 200 60.47 31.69 1.15
C THR A 200 60.64 32.94 0.27
N ALA A 201 59.99 32.96 -0.91
CA ALA A 201 60.00 34.12 -1.79
C ALA A 201 59.30 35.35 -1.17
N LEU A 202 58.17 35.16 -0.49
CA LEU A 202 57.47 36.22 0.26
C LEU A 202 58.35 36.81 1.36
N VAL A 203 59.00 35.96 2.17
CA VAL A 203 59.91 36.38 3.23
C VAL A 203 61.08 37.19 2.66
N SER A 204 61.71 36.69 1.59
CA SER A 204 62.81 37.41 0.92
C SER A 204 62.37 38.78 0.42
N PHE A 205 61.18 38.87 -0.18
CA PHE A 205 60.64 40.12 -0.68
C PHE A 205 60.32 41.13 0.44
N ILE A 206 59.76 40.68 1.57
CA ILE A 206 59.49 41.53 2.74
C ILE A 206 60.79 42.07 3.33
N GLU A 207 61.83 41.24 3.43
CA GLU A 207 63.16 41.64 3.90
C GLU A 207 63.82 42.68 2.97
N GLU A 208 63.70 42.48 1.65
CA GLU A 208 64.16 43.44 0.66
C GLU A 208 63.44 44.79 0.75
N LEU A 209 62.11 44.79 0.88
CA LEU A 209 61.32 46.02 1.06
C LEU A 209 61.74 46.77 2.31
N ARG A 210 61.93 46.07 3.43
CA ARG A 210 62.44 46.66 4.67
C ARG A 210 63.81 47.30 4.48
N TYR A 211 64.71 46.65 3.75
CA TYR A 211 66.03 47.21 3.43
C TYR A 211 65.92 48.46 2.56
N ASP A 212 65.05 48.44 1.53
CA ASP A 212 64.85 49.59 0.65
C ASP A 212 64.21 50.76 1.38
N PHE A 213 63.22 50.53 2.25
CA PHE A 213 62.67 51.53 3.16
C PHE A 213 63.76 52.21 4.01
N GLY A 214 64.76 51.47 4.48
CA GLY A 214 65.87 52.00 5.28
C GLY A 214 66.85 52.93 4.53
N LYS A 215 66.81 52.98 3.19
CA LYS A 215 67.71 53.82 2.36
C LYS A 215 67.27 55.28 2.26
N ASN A 216 66.02 55.60 2.55
CA ASN A 216 65.49 56.96 2.43
C ASN A 216 65.24 57.57 3.82
N SER A 217 65.60 58.85 4.00
CA SER A 217 65.42 59.57 5.26
C SER A 217 63.96 59.94 5.58
N LEU A 218 63.05 59.88 4.61
CA LEU A 218 61.62 60.15 4.81
C LEU A 218 60.86 59.00 5.49
N VAL A 219 61.43 57.81 5.51
CA VAL A 219 60.75 56.62 6.03
C VAL A 219 61.11 56.42 7.49
N ASP A 220 60.10 56.26 8.35
CA ASP A 220 60.33 55.93 9.76
C ASP A 220 60.85 54.49 9.87
N ARG A 221 62.10 54.37 10.34
CA ARG A 221 62.79 53.08 10.50
C ARG A 221 62.08 52.15 11.49
N ASN A 222 61.44 52.69 12.52
CA ASN A 222 60.70 51.89 13.49
C ASN A 222 59.43 51.31 12.87
N VAL A 223 58.75 52.08 12.02
CA VAL A 223 57.55 51.63 11.30
C VAL A 223 57.92 50.64 10.21
N ALA A 224 59.04 50.83 9.49
CA ALA A 224 59.56 49.85 8.53
C ALA A 224 59.96 48.51 9.20
N GLU A 225 60.50 48.55 10.42
CA GLU A 225 60.77 47.34 11.20
C GLU A 225 59.48 46.68 11.70
N ALA A 226 58.49 47.48 12.13
CA ALA A 226 57.17 46.98 12.50
C ALA A 226 56.47 46.30 11.30
N PHE A 227 56.59 46.86 10.09
CA PHE A 227 56.09 46.25 8.85
C PHE A 227 56.66 44.84 8.66
N ARG A 228 57.99 44.69 8.77
CA ARG A 228 58.68 43.40 8.66
C ARG A 228 58.17 42.42 9.71
N ILE A 229 58.14 42.83 10.98
CA ILE A 229 57.73 41.97 12.09
C ILE A 229 56.29 41.49 11.93
N LYS A 230 55.34 42.37 11.62
CA LYS A 230 53.92 42.00 11.49
C LYS A 230 53.67 41.08 10.29
N CYS A 231 54.30 41.34 9.15
CA CYS A 231 54.19 40.45 7.98
C CYS A 231 54.79 39.06 8.25
N LEU A 232 55.95 38.97 8.90
CA LEU A 232 56.55 37.69 9.26
C LEU A 232 55.75 36.93 10.32
N GLN A 233 55.15 37.61 11.29
CA GLN A 233 54.23 36.99 12.25
C GLN A 233 52.99 36.42 11.57
N HIS A 234 52.44 37.11 10.57
CA HIS A 234 51.32 36.60 9.78
C HIS A 234 51.68 35.31 9.05
N LEU A 235 52.88 35.26 8.47
CA LEU A 235 53.39 34.06 7.80
C LEU A 235 53.85 32.97 8.77
N GLY A 236 53.81 33.20 10.10
CA GLY A 236 54.32 32.25 11.09
C GLY A 236 55.82 32.01 10.97
N GLU A 237 56.58 33.07 10.69
CA GLU A 237 58.04 33.06 10.53
C GLU A 237 58.76 33.71 11.72
N LYS A 238 60.08 33.48 11.81
CA LYS A 238 60.91 34.04 12.88
C LYS A 238 61.17 35.53 12.62
N THR A 239 60.95 36.36 13.64
CA THR A 239 61.09 37.81 13.57
C THR A 239 62.49 38.33 13.95
N GLY A 240 63.42 37.51 14.41
CA GLY A 240 64.76 37.95 14.81
C GLY A 240 65.63 36.83 15.37
N PHE A 241 66.92 37.13 15.62
CA PHE A 241 67.90 36.14 16.11
C PHE A 241 67.55 35.58 17.49
N LEU A 242 66.90 36.37 18.35
CA LEU A 242 66.52 35.99 19.71
C LEU A 242 65.10 35.39 19.82
N SER A 243 64.32 35.34 18.72
CA SER A 243 62.99 34.70 18.72
C SER A 243 63.08 33.22 18.35
N PHE A 244 63.27 32.38 19.38
CA PHE A 244 63.43 30.93 19.24
C PHE A 244 62.15 30.19 18.78
N ARG A 245 60.97 30.79 18.93
CA ARG A 245 59.69 30.27 18.41
C ARG A 245 59.06 31.27 17.45
N ALA A 246 58.61 30.78 16.29
CA ALA A 246 57.74 31.54 15.41
C ALA A 246 56.37 31.72 16.09
N VAL A 247 55.84 32.94 16.06
CA VAL A 247 54.52 33.26 16.61
C VAL A 247 53.62 33.65 15.46
N THR A 248 52.58 32.86 15.21
CA THR A 248 51.59 33.16 14.18
C THR A 248 50.56 34.15 14.74
N LYS A 249 50.48 35.34 14.16
CA LYS A 249 49.43 36.34 14.47
C LYS A 249 48.84 36.87 13.19
N PRO A 250 47.50 36.91 13.04
CA PRO A 250 46.87 37.49 11.85
C PRO A 250 47.28 38.96 11.68
N LEU A 251 47.44 39.39 10.43
CA LEU A 251 47.69 40.79 10.10
C LEU A 251 46.33 41.50 10.05
N GLU A 252 45.98 42.23 11.11
CA GLU A 252 44.65 42.85 11.25
C GLU A 252 44.55 44.18 10.49
N SER A 253 43.32 44.63 10.22
CA SER A 253 43.09 45.89 9.50
C SER A 253 43.72 47.10 10.22
N ASP A 254 43.65 47.13 11.56
CA ASP A 254 44.24 48.20 12.37
C ASP A 254 45.77 48.23 12.25
N ASP A 255 46.38 47.05 12.10
CA ASP A 255 47.82 46.91 11.88
C ASP A 255 48.23 47.47 10.52
N ILE A 256 47.45 47.18 9.47
CA ILE A 256 47.69 47.66 8.10
C ILE A 256 47.59 49.19 8.06
N GLN A 257 46.50 49.75 8.61
CA GLN A 257 46.30 51.20 8.65
C GLN A 257 47.40 51.91 9.42
N TYR A 258 47.85 51.35 10.55
CA TYR A 258 48.99 51.88 11.30
C TYR A 258 50.26 51.90 10.47
N LEU A 259 50.59 50.81 9.77
CA LEU A 259 51.80 50.69 8.96
C LEU A 259 51.79 51.68 7.78
N VAL A 260 50.67 51.81 7.08
CA VAL A 260 50.54 52.67 5.89
C VAL A 260 50.56 54.15 6.26
N LYS A 261 49.82 54.54 7.32
CA LYS A 261 49.69 55.94 7.73
C LYS A 261 50.97 56.51 8.32
N ASN A 262 51.71 55.72 9.11
CA ASN A 262 52.86 56.20 9.87
C ASN A 262 54.22 55.94 9.18
N LEU A 263 54.23 55.35 7.97
CA LEU A 263 55.48 54.99 7.29
C LEU A 263 56.35 56.22 6.96
N PHE A 264 55.74 57.37 6.68
CA PHE A 264 56.44 58.58 6.23
C PHE A 264 56.44 59.65 7.33
N THR A 265 57.56 60.34 7.49
CA THR A 265 57.71 61.45 8.42
C THR A 265 57.12 62.75 7.86
N GLU A 266 56.47 63.58 8.68
CA GLU A 266 55.79 64.81 8.25
C GLU A 266 56.71 65.92 7.68
N LYS A 267 58.04 65.80 7.83
CA LYS A 267 59.01 66.84 7.41
C LYS A 267 59.58 66.57 6.02
N LEU A 268 58.97 67.16 4.99
CA LEU A 268 59.58 67.23 3.66
C LEU A 268 60.73 68.24 3.65
N ASN A 269 61.85 67.88 3.02
CA ASN A 269 62.99 68.77 2.83
C ASN A 269 62.75 69.62 1.57
N ILE A 270 62.93 70.93 1.65
CA ILE A 270 62.61 71.88 0.56
C ILE A 270 63.70 71.86 -0.53
N ASP A 271 64.86 71.22 -0.31
CA ASP A 271 65.91 71.09 -1.33
C ASP A 271 65.41 70.33 -2.58
N PRO A 272 65.37 70.97 -3.77
CA PRO A 272 64.93 70.35 -5.01
C PRO A 272 65.69 69.08 -5.40
N ALA A 273 66.98 68.97 -5.04
CA ALA A 273 67.76 67.77 -5.32
C ALA A 273 67.33 66.58 -4.43
N ILE A 274 66.90 66.86 -3.20
CA ILE A 274 66.41 65.86 -2.26
C ILE A 274 65.00 65.42 -2.65
N LEU A 275 64.12 66.35 -3.02
CA LEU A 275 62.76 66.05 -3.50
C LEU A 275 62.77 65.16 -4.75
N LYS A 276 63.66 65.41 -5.73
CA LYS A 276 63.81 64.53 -6.91
C LYS A 276 64.22 63.11 -6.54
N ARG A 277 65.13 62.94 -5.58
CA ARG A 277 65.52 61.61 -5.08
C ARG A 277 64.38 60.91 -4.36
N GLN A 278 63.59 61.64 -3.58
CA GLN A 278 62.44 61.11 -2.86
C GLN A 278 61.34 60.65 -3.82
N PHE A 279 61.04 61.46 -4.84
CA PHE A 279 60.13 61.10 -5.93
C PHE A 279 60.56 59.82 -6.64
N ALA A 280 61.83 59.75 -7.08
CA ALA A 280 62.36 58.58 -7.77
C ALA A 280 62.36 57.32 -6.87
N PHE A 281 62.68 57.47 -5.59
CA PHE A 281 62.63 56.39 -4.61
C PHE A 281 61.21 55.84 -4.40
N MET A 282 60.21 56.71 -4.26
CA MET A 282 58.81 56.28 -4.11
C MET A 282 58.35 55.51 -5.35
N HIS A 283 58.70 55.97 -6.55
CA HIS A 283 58.36 55.27 -7.79
C HIS A 283 59.16 53.99 -8.05
N HIS A 284 60.36 53.85 -7.47
CA HIS A 284 61.09 52.58 -7.40
C HIS A 284 60.31 51.57 -6.55
N LEU A 285 59.88 51.97 -5.35
CA LEU A 285 59.13 51.09 -4.44
C LEU A 285 57.74 50.74 -4.96
N ILE A 286 57.01 51.69 -5.55
CA ILE A 286 55.71 51.44 -6.19
C ILE A 286 55.87 50.35 -7.25
N ALA A 287 56.85 50.50 -8.16
CA ALA A 287 57.09 49.52 -9.20
C ALA A 287 57.45 48.16 -8.60
N LYS A 288 58.36 48.12 -7.62
CA LYS A 288 58.77 46.88 -6.96
C LYS A 288 57.61 46.13 -6.30
N ILE A 289 56.73 46.83 -5.57
CA ILE A 289 55.55 46.24 -4.90
C ILE A 289 54.53 45.77 -5.94
N GLN A 290 54.23 46.57 -6.96
CA GLN A 290 53.24 46.22 -7.99
C GLN A 290 53.65 45.03 -8.84
N THR A 291 54.95 44.81 -9.04
CA THR A 291 55.45 43.69 -9.86
C THR A 291 55.46 42.37 -9.10
N PHE A 292 55.32 42.39 -7.77
CA PHE A 292 55.28 41.17 -6.97
C PHE A 292 53.88 40.52 -7.02
N PRO A 293 53.75 39.22 -7.37
CA PRO A 293 52.47 38.60 -7.73
C PRO A 293 51.67 38.10 -6.52
N ILE A 294 51.47 38.97 -5.52
CA ILE A 294 50.77 38.61 -4.27
C ILE A 294 49.32 38.13 -4.52
N ARG A 295 48.64 38.71 -5.52
CA ARG A 295 47.28 38.32 -5.91
C ARG A 295 47.23 36.90 -6.46
N THR A 296 48.16 36.53 -7.34
CA THR A 296 48.26 35.18 -7.92
C THR A 296 48.52 34.14 -6.85
N ILE A 297 49.41 34.44 -5.88
CA ILE A 297 49.66 33.58 -4.72
C ILE A 297 48.37 33.36 -3.91
N ASN A 298 47.61 34.43 -3.65
CA ASN A 298 46.37 34.34 -2.90
C ASN A 298 45.30 33.50 -3.62
N THR A 299 45.14 33.70 -4.94
CA THR A 299 44.23 32.89 -5.75
C THR A 299 44.60 31.41 -5.74
N TYR A 300 45.89 31.08 -5.80
CA TYR A 300 46.38 29.70 -5.71
C TYR A 300 45.89 28.99 -4.43
N PHE A 301 46.20 29.55 -3.25
CA PHE A 301 45.84 28.93 -1.97
C PHE A 301 44.32 28.82 -1.76
N ASN A 302 43.56 29.84 -2.18
CA ASN A 302 42.10 29.82 -2.08
C ASN A 302 41.48 28.74 -2.97
N LEU A 303 41.94 28.59 -4.22
CA LEU A 303 41.41 27.57 -5.12
C LEU A 303 41.72 26.15 -4.62
N THR A 304 42.95 25.88 -4.17
CA THR A 304 43.34 24.56 -3.66
C THR A 304 42.49 24.15 -2.46
N THR A 305 42.31 25.04 -1.49
CA THR A 305 41.50 24.76 -0.29
C THR A 305 40.02 24.56 -0.63
N THR A 306 39.47 25.34 -1.56
CA THR A 306 38.07 25.16 -2.02
C THR A 306 37.88 23.84 -2.76
N ILE A 307 38.80 23.46 -3.65
CA ILE A 307 38.75 22.20 -4.40
C ILE A 307 38.73 21.00 -3.44
N GLU A 308 39.63 20.97 -2.45
CA GLU A 308 39.68 19.87 -1.49
C GLU A 308 38.39 19.72 -0.65
N LYS A 309 37.85 20.85 -0.15
CA LYS A 309 36.62 20.86 0.64
C LYS A 309 35.45 20.32 -0.19
N THR A 310 35.35 20.75 -1.44
CA THR A 310 34.28 20.31 -2.34
C THR A 310 34.40 18.84 -2.70
N ASN A 311 35.61 18.32 -2.99
CA ASN A 311 35.79 16.91 -3.30
C ASN A 311 35.40 15.99 -2.12
N LYS A 312 35.76 16.38 -0.88
CA LYS A 312 35.35 15.66 0.33
C LYS A 312 33.82 15.65 0.49
N LEU A 313 33.14 16.75 0.18
CA LEU A 313 31.68 16.84 0.23
C LEU A 313 31.04 15.90 -0.80
N VAL A 314 31.50 15.93 -2.06
CA VAL A 314 30.96 15.08 -3.14
C VAL A 314 31.08 13.59 -2.78
N ARG A 315 32.23 13.14 -2.27
CA ARG A 315 32.43 11.74 -1.84
C ARG A 315 31.49 11.34 -0.70
N LYS A 316 31.32 12.21 0.30
CA LYS A 316 30.48 11.92 1.46
C LYS A 316 29.01 11.78 1.07
N GLU A 317 28.48 12.72 0.30
CA GLU A 317 27.06 12.74 -0.06
C GLU A 317 26.71 11.63 -1.06
N SER A 318 27.53 11.40 -2.09
CA SER A 318 27.32 10.29 -3.03
C SER A 318 27.33 8.92 -2.33
N GLY A 319 28.26 8.68 -1.41
CA GLY A 319 28.29 7.48 -0.58
C GLY A 319 27.03 7.34 0.28
N CYS A 320 26.56 8.43 0.88
CA CYS A 320 25.36 8.45 1.72
C CYS A 320 24.08 8.08 0.93
N ILE A 321 23.91 8.61 -0.28
CA ILE A 321 22.79 8.24 -1.17
C ILE A 321 22.85 6.75 -1.49
N GLN A 322 24.02 6.25 -1.91
CA GLN A 322 24.20 4.86 -2.33
C GLN A 322 23.91 3.87 -1.19
N GLU A 323 24.37 4.18 0.02
CA GLU A 323 24.15 3.38 1.21
C GLU A 323 22.66 3.32 1.58
N GLN A 324 21.97 4.47 1.58
CA GLN A 324 20.54 4.51 1.90
C GLN A 324 19.67 3.77 0.87
N ILE A 325 20.03 3.81 -0.41
CA ILE A 325 19.33 3.05 -1.46
C ILE A 325 19.56 1.54 -1.26
N ASN A 326 20.82 1.11 -1.19
CA ASN A 326 21.19 -0.31 -1.26
C ASN A 326 20.99 -1.07 0.05
N LEU A 327 21.23 -0.44 1.20
CA LEU A 327 21.13 -1.07 2.51
C LEU A 327 19.82 -0.73 3.25
N GLY A 328 19.14 0.35 2.84
CA GLY A 328 17.90 0.81 3.46
C GLY A 328 16.65 0.50 2.62
N LEU A 329 16.37 1.36 1.65
CA LEU A 329 15.08 1.40 0.96
C LEU A 329 14.81 0.17 0.08
N LEU A 330 15.79 -0.28 -0.71
CA LEU A 330 15.59 -1.43 -1.61
C LEU A 330 15.31 -2.73 -0.84
N PRO A 331 16.10 -3.13 0.17
CA PRO A 331 15.81 -4.32 0.97
C PRO A 331 14.44 -4.26 1.66
N GLU A 332 14.07 -3.09 2.21
CA GLU A 332 12.80 -2.92 2.92
C GLU A 332 11.61 -3.01 1.97
N LEU A 333 11.66 -2.31 0.83
CA LEU A 333 10.63 -2.38 -0.19
C LEU A 333 10.49 -3.81 -0.76
N GLN A 334 11.61 -4.50 -0.96
CA GLN A 334 11.64 -5.90 -1.42
C GLN A 334 10.98 -6.85 -0.40
N LYS A 335 11.23 -6.65 0.90
CA LYS A 335 10.61 -7.43 1.98
C LYS A 335 9.09 -7.34 1.94
N TYR A 336 8.54 -6.13 1.76
CA TYR A 336 7.09 -5.93 1.66
C TYR A 336 6.51 -6.45 0.33
N LEU A 337 7.19 -6.23 -0.80
CA LEU A 337 6.79 -6.80 -2.08
C LEU A 337 6.74 -8.33 -2.05
N ALA A 338 7.64 -8.98 -1.31
CA ALA A 338 7.68 -10.44 -1.17
C ALA A 338 6.41 -11.00 -0.50
N LEU A 339 5.69 -10.21 0.31
CA LEU A 339 4.42 -10.62 0.91
C LEU A 339 3.31 -10.81 -0.14
N PHE A 340 3.44 -10.19 -1.32
CA PHE A 340 2.46 -10.24 -2.41
C PHE A 340 2.93 -11.08 -3.60
N THR A 341 3.97 -11.89 -3.41
CA THR A 341 4.54 -12.75 -4.47
C THR A 341 3.42 -13.63 -5.06
N LEU A 342 3.30 -13.63 -6.40
CA LEU A 342 2.34 -14.41 -7.18
C LEU A 342 0.85 -14.17 -6.87
N LEU A 343 0.50 -13.11 -6.14
CA LEU A 343 -0.89 -12.75 -5.88
C LEU A 343 -1.59 -12.25 -7.15
N MET A 344 -2.70 -12.91 -7.51
CA MET A 344 -3.52 -12.58 -8.68
C MET A 344 -4.98 -12.34 -8.28
N PRO A 345 -5.59 -11.21 -8.66
CA PRO A 345 -4.98 -10.07 -9.36
C PRO A 345 -3.99 -9.30 -8.47
N THR A 346 -2.96 -8.70 -9.08
CA THR A 346 -1.95 -7.91 -8.36
C THR A 346 -2.55 -6.56 -7.92
N PRO A 347 -2.48 -6.21 -6.62
CA PRO A 347 -2.97 -4.91 -6.13
C PRO A 347 -2.22 -3.73 -6.76
N ASN A 348 -2.90 -2.60 -6.95
CA ASN A 348 -2.29 -1.37 -7.50
C ASN A 348 -1.10 -0.88 -6.66
N SER A 349 -1.14 -1.05 -5.34
CA SER A 349 -0.03 -0.73 -4.43
C SER A 349 1.24 -1.51 -4.77
N VAL A 350 1.11 -2.78 -5.16
CA VAL A 350 2.23 -3.65 -5.58
C VAL A 350 2.79 -3.22 -6.93
N ILE A 351 1.94 -2.78 -7.87
CA ILE A 351 2.38 -2.27 -9.18
C ILE A 351 3.22 -1.01 -8.98
N ARG A 352 2.71 -0.02 -8.25
CA ARG A 352 3.44 1.23 -7.95
C ARG A 352 4.76 0.98 -7.23
N ALA A 353 4.75 0.13 -6.20
CA ALA A 353 5.96 -0.23 -5.47
C ALA A 353 7.02 -0.93 -6.34
N LYS A 354 6.62 -1.75 -7.33
CA LYS A 354 7.56 -2.34 -8.30
C LYS A 354 8.18 -1.28 -9.22
N GLU A 355 7.42 -0.28 -9.63
CA GLU A 355 7.92 0.87 -10.39
C GLU A 355 8.91 1.69 -9.57
N THR A 356 8.56 2.05 -8.33
CA THR A 356 9.46 2.76 -7.40
C THR A 356 10.74 1.96 -7.16
N ARG A 357 10.67 0.62 -7.01
CA ARG A 357 11.86 -0.23 -6.89
C ARG A 357 12.77 -0.09 -8.12
N LYS A 358 12.19 -0.10 -9.32
CA LYS A 358 12.94 0.06 -10.57
C LYS A 358 13.58 1.44 -10.65
N GLU A 359 12.85 2.50 -10.33
CA GLU A 359 13.35 3.88 -10.30
C GLU A 359 14.51 4.06 -9.29
N LEU A 360 14.43 3.42 -8.11
CA LEU A 360 15.51 3.41 -7.12
C LEU A 360 16.75 2.66 -7.61
N GLN A 361 16.58 1.53 -8.31
CA GLN A 361 17.70 0.79 -8.90
C GLN A 361 18.39 1.61 -10.00
N GLU A 362 17.63 2.27 -10.86
CA GLU A 362 18.16 3.17 -11.89
C GLU A 362 18.91 4.36 -11.27
N LEU A 363 18.38 4.93 -10.17
CA LEU A 363 19.08 5.99 -9.44
C LEU A 363 20.38 5.50 -8.80
N GLY A 364 20.37 4.32 -8.15
CA GLY A 364 21.58 3.74 -7.56
C GLY A 364 22.68 3.48 -8.60
N GLN A 365 22.30 3.05 -9.81
CA GLN A 365 23.24 2.92 -10.94
C GLN A 365 23.76 4.28 -11.41
N ALA A 366 22.90 5.30 -11.49
CA ALA A 366 23.31 6.64 -11.88
C ALA A 366 24.29 7.28 -10.88
N VAL A 367 24.06 7.10 -9.58
CA VAL A 367 24.96 7.59 -8.51
C VAL A 367 26.30 6.85 -8.55
N GLU A 368 26.30 5.53 -8.77
CA GLU A 368 27.52 4.75 -8.93
C GLU A 368 28.34 5.18 -10.15
N GLN A 369 27.69 5.35 -11.30
CA GLN A 369 28.34 5.86 -12.52
C GLN A 369 28.92 7.26 -12.32
N PHE A 370 28.18 8.16 -11.66
CA PHE A 370 28.67 9.48 -11.31
C PHE A 370 29.91 9.41 -10.41
N PHE A 371 29.88 8.56 -9.37
CA PHE A 371 30.99 8.42 -8.44
C PHE A 371 32.26 7.86 -9.10
N VAL A 372 32.11 6.89 -10.01
CA VAL A 372 33.23 6.37 -10.81
C VAL A 372 33.83 7.46 -11.69
N GLN A 373 33.01 8.19 -12.44
CA GLN A 373 33.47 9.30 -13.30
C GLN A 373 34.16 10.40 -12.49
N PHE A 374 33.60 10.76 -11.32
CA PHE A 374 34.17 11.74 -10.42
C PHE A 374 35.52 11.26 -9.86
N SER A 375 35.61 10.01 -9.42
CA SER A 375 36.85 9.44 -8.88
C SER A 375 37.96 9.34 -9.92
N ASP A 376 37.62 8.96 -11.16
CA ASP A 376 38.56 8.91 -12.27
C ASP A 376 39.07 10.32 -12.64
N ALA A 377 38.18 11.31 -12.68
CA ALA A 377 38.54 12.71 -12.91
C ALA A 377 39.42 13.27 -11.79
N GLU A 378 39.11 12.97 -10.53
CA GLU A 378 39.91 13.37 -9.37
C GLU A 378 41.29 12.69 -9.39
N MET A 379 41.38 11.42 -9.77
CA MET A 379 42.66 10.71 -9.89
C MET A 379 43.51 11.30 -11.02
N GLN A 380 42.92 11.61 -12.18
CA GLN A 380 43.60 12.31 -13.26
C GLN A 380 44.09 13.71 -12.83
N GLN A 381 43.28 14.46 -12.07
CA GLN A 381 43.68 15.75 -11.51
C GLN A 381 44.86 15.62 -10.55
N TYR A 382 44.86 14.59 -9.68
CA TYR A 382 45.97 14.34 -8.76
C TYR A 382 47.27 13.97 -9.50
N TYR A 383 47.17 13.18 -10.57
CA TYR A 383 48.32 12.86 -11.43
C TYR A 383 48.86 14.11 -12.15
N VAL A 384 48.01 14.95 -12.73
CA VAL A 384 48.41 16.19 -13.41
C VAL A 384 49.00 17.20 -12.43
N ALA A 385 48.43 17.33 -11.23
CA ALA A 385 48.91 18.25 -10.18
C ALA A 385 50.23 17.80 -9.53
N THR A 386 50.55 16.51 -9.48
CA THR A 386 51.78 16.01 -8.83
C THR A 386 52.97 15.85 -9.78
N THR A 387 52.75 15.72 -11.09
CA THR A 387 53.82 15.50 -12.08
C THR A 387 54.20 16.72 -12.92
N SER A 388 53.27 17.63 -13.26
CA SER A 388 53.56 18.78 -14.15
C SER A 388 54.09 20.05 -13.43
N PRO A 389 53.57 20.46 -12.25
CA PRO A 389 54.00 21.69 -11.58
C PRO A 389 55.40 21.60 -10.95
N THR A 390 55.69 20.51 -10.25
CA THR A 390 56.98 20.23 -9.58
C THR A 390 58.14 20.03 -10.56
N GLU A 391 57.90 19.42 -11.72
CA GLU A 391 58.91 19.32 -12.79
C GLU A 391 59.14 20.66 -13.51
N LYS A 392 58.09 21.50 -13.65
CA LYS A 392 58.22 22.85 -14.24
C LYS A 392 58.90 23.86 -13.31
N LEU A 393 58.61 23.84 -12.01
CA LEU A 393 59.29 24.68 -11.00
C LEU A 393 60.77 24.30 -10.83
N ASN A 394 61.09 23.00 -10.80
CA ASN A 394 62.48 22.53 -10.78
C ASN A 394 63.21 22.75 -12.12
N GLY A 395 62.49 22.72 -13.26
CA GLY A 395 63.02 23.00 -14.60
C GLY A 395 63.25 24.48 -14.91
N ALA A 396 62.49 25.39 -14.28
CA ALA A 396 62.63 26.84 -14.43
C ALA A 396 63.98 27.38 -13.93
N ALA A 397 64.73 26.61 -13.12
CA ALA A 397 66.12 26.93 -12.79
C ALA A 397 67.07 26.88 -14.02
N LYS A 398 66.68 26.22 -15.12
CA LYS A 398 67.50 26.08 -16.35
C LYS A 398 67.03 26.93 -17.53
N GLN A 399 65.77 27.37 -17.56
CA GLN A 399 65.24 28.27 -18.58
C GLN A 399 64.73 29.52 -17.86
N ARG A 400 65.27 30.70 -18.18
CA ARG A 400 65.00 32.01 -17.55
C ARG A 400 63.53 32.50 -17.71
N LEU A 401 62.55 31.67 -17.46
CA LEU A 401 61.15 32.05 -17.21
C LEU A 401 61.03 32.34 -15.71
N SER A 402 60.36 33.44 -15.34
CA SER A 402 60.23 33.78 -13.92
C SER A 402 59.36 32.72 -13.23
N ALA A 403 59.73 32.27 -12.02
CA ALA A 403 58.97 31.28 -11.26
C ALA A 403 57.46 31.64 -11.11
N TRP A 404 57.15 32.93 -11.27
CA TRP A 404 55.81 33.49 -11.23
C TRP A 404 54.96 33.19 -12.46
N ASP A 405 55.56 33.09 -13.65
CA ASP A 405 54.84 32.71 -14.88
C ASP A 405 54.31 31.28 -14.78
N SER A 406 55.07 30.40 -14.12
CA SER A 406 54.65 29.02 -13.83
C SER A 406 53.50 28.97 -12.84
N LEU A 407 53.52 29.79 -11.78
CA LEU A 407 52.42 29.89 -10.82
C LEU A 407 51.12 30.41 -11.47
N GLN A 408 51.22 31.38 -12.38
CA GLN A 408 50.08 31.90 -13.13
C GLN A 408 49.41 30.80 -13.97
N GLN A 409 50.18 29.95 -14.65
CA GLN A 409 49.66 28.80 -15.40
C GLN A 409 48.97 27.77 -14.50
N ILE A 410 49.53 27.51 -13.30
CA ILE A 410 48.92 26.63 -12.31
C ILE A 410 47.56 27.18 -11.85
N VAL A 411 47.48 28.49 -11.57
CA VAL A 411 46.21 29.15 -11.20
C VAL A 411 45.18 29.05 -12.32
N SER A 412 45.56 29.22 -13.59
CA SER A 412 44.64 29.00 -14.72
C SER A 412 44.08 27.58 -14.74
N HIS A 413 44.94 26.57 -14.54
CA HIS A 413 44.51 25.17 -14.50
C HIS A 413 43.61 24.84 -13.28
N LEU A 414 43.91 25.42 -12.12
CA LEU A 414 43.07 25.28 -10.92
C LEU A 414 41.69 25.90 -11.12
N ASN A 415 41.58 27.02 -11.85
CA ASN A 415 40.28 27.61 -12.18
C ASN A 415 39.44 26.71 -13.08
N GLU A 416 40.03 26.10 -14.11
CA GLU A 416 39.36 25.11 -14.96
C GLU A 416 38.89 23.89 -14.15
N THR A 417 39.76 23.41 -13.26
CA THR A 417 39.47 22.30 -12.35
C THR A 417 38.31 22.64 -11.42
N HIS A 418 38.31 23.84 -10.84
CA HIS A 418 37.25 24.33 -9.98
C HIS A 418 35.90 24.42 -10.72
N ALA A 419 35.89 24.90 -11.96
CA ALA A 419 34.68 24.93 -12.79
C ALA A 419 34.15 23.52 -13.10
N GLY A 420 35.04 22.56 -13.38
CA GLY A 420 34.66 21.16 -13.57
C GLY A 420 34.04 20.53 -12.31
N ILE A 421 34.62 20.80 -11.14
CA ILE A 421 34.09 20.34 -9.85
C ILE A 421 32.74 20.99 -9.53
N GLN A 422 32.55 22.26 -9.86
CA GLN A 422 31.27 22.94 -9.67
C GLN A 422 30.15 22.27 -10.48
N LYS A 423 30.43 21.87 -11.73
CA LYS A 423 29.48 21.10 -12.54
C LYS A 423 29.15 19.73 -11.91
N ASN A 424 30.13 19.08 -11.29
CA ASN A 424 29.91 17.82 -10.56
C ASN A 424 29.03 18.03 -9.33
N LEU A 425 29.18 19.15 -8.61
CA LEU A 425 28.29 19.54 -7.51
C LEU A 425 26.85 19.73 -7.97
N ASP A 426 26.64 20.41 -9.10
CA ASP A 426 25.29 20.63 -9.64
C ASP A 426 24.63 19.29 -10.02
N THR A 427 25.40 18.39 -10.63
CA THR A 427 24.94 17.03 -10.96
C THR A 427 24.60 16.23 -9.69
N LEU A 428 25.42 16.33 -8.65
CA LEU A 428 25.15 15.70 -7.35
C LEU A 428 23.89 16.25 -6.69
N ASN A 429 23.65 17.56 -6.76
CA ASN A 429 22.44 18.19 -6.22
C ASN A 429 21.19 17.69 -6.96
N GLU A 430 21.25 17.50 -8.28
CA GLU A 430 20.17 16.90 -9.05
C GLU A 430 19.88 15.45 -8.60
N LEU A 431 20.94 14.64 -8.45
CA LEU A 431 20.82 13.27 -7.95
C LEU A 431 20.25 13.23 -6.52
N GLN A 432 20.67 14.15 -5.64
CA GLN A 432 20.16 14.28 -4.27
C GLN A 432 18.66 14.64 -4.26
N ASN A 433 18.23 15.57 -5.11
CA ASN A 433 16.82 15.94 -5.23
C ASN A 433 15.97 14.76 -5.72
N ARG A 434 16.47 14.03 -6.73
CA ARG A 434 15.82 12.81 -7.23
C ARG A 434 15.77 11.73 -6.16
N PHE A 435 16.83 11.56 -5.37
CA PHE A 435 16.87 10.65 -4.23
C PHE A 435 15.83 11.02 -3.17
N ASN A 436 15.77 12.29 -2.74
CA ASN A 436 14.82 12.74 -1.72
C ASN A 436 13.36 12.50 -2.16
N HIS A 437 13.05 12.74 -3.43
CA HIS A 437 11.74 12.45 -4.01
C HIS A 437 11.42 10.94 -3.97
N LEU A 438 12.32 10.10 -4.49
CA LEU A 438 12.13 8.65 -4.51
C LEU A 438 12.11 8.03 -3.11
N LYS A 439 12.86 8.58 -2.15
CA LYS A 439 12.82 8.19 -0.74
C LYS A 439 11.44 8.39 -0.14
N ALA A 440 10.84 9.56 -0.35
CA ALA A 440 9.47 9.83 0.11
C ALA A 440 8.46 8.87 -0.52
N LYS A 441 8.54 8.68 -1.84
CA LYS A 441 7.68 7.75 -2.60
C LYS A 441 7.82 6.30 -2.12
N ALA A 442 9.06 5.84 -1.89
CA ALA A 442 9.33 4.48 -1.40
C ALA A 442 8.78 4.22 0.00
N LEU A 443 8.89 5.20 0.91
CA LEU A 443 8.30 5.09 2.26
C LEU A 443 6.76 5.06 2.21
N GLU A 444 6.15 5.85 1.33
CA GLU A 444 4.69 5.82 1.09
C GLU A 444 4.23 4.48 0.51
N ASP A 445 4.98 3.92 -0.45
CA ASP A 445 4.70 2.61 -1.03
C ASP A 445 4.84 1.48 0.00
N ILE A 446 5.90 1.51 0.84
CA ILE A 446 6.06 0.57 1.96
C ILE A 446 4.86 0.63 2.91
N HIS A 447 4.44 1.84 3.28
CA HIS A 447 3.28 2.03 4.17
C HIS A 447 1.99 1.49 3.52
N SER A 448 1.78 1.78 2.24
CA SER A 448 0.62 1.32 1.47
C SER A 448 0.58 -0.20 1.35
N LEU A 449 1.73 -0.85 1.10
CA LEU A 449 1.85 -2.30 1.07
C LEU A 449 1.52 -2.93 2.42
N ASN A 450 2.00 -2.33 3.52
CA ASN A 450 1.70 -2.80 4.86
C ASN A 450 0.20 -2.71 5.18
N ILE A 451 -0.46 -1.60 4.84
CA ILE A 451 -1.90 -1.44 5.02
C ILE A 451 -2.68 -2.49 4.22
N GLU A 452 -2.34 -2.67 2.94
CA GLU A 452 -3.01 -3.66 2.08
C GLU A 452 -2.86 -5.08 2.66
N TYR A 453 -1.66 -5.43 3.14
CA TYR A 453 -1.40 -6.73 3.75
C TYR A 453 -2.28 -6.93 5.00
N GLU A 454 -2.34 -5.95 5.90
CA GLU A 454 -3.16 -5.99 7.10
C GLU A 454 -4.66 -6.10 6.81
N ILE A 455 -5.16 -5.42 5.76
CA ILE A 455 -6.56 -5.53 5.33
C ILE A 455 -6.87 -6.97 4.90
N GLN A 456 -6.00 -7.59 4.11
CA GLN A 456 -6.19 -8.97 3.66
C GLN A 456 -6.14 -9.95 4.84
N ILE A 457 -5.19 -9.78 5.77
CA ILE A 457 -5.10 -10.59 6.99
C ILE A 457 -6.39 -10.50 7.82
N LYS A 458 -6.89 -9.30 8.08
CA LYS A 458 -8.15 -9.10 8.83
C LYS A 458 -9.35 -9.68 8.11
N SER A 459 -9.41 -9.58 6.79
CA SER A 459 -10.47 -10.20 5.99
C SER A 459 -10.46 -11.72 6.15
N MET A 460 -9.29 -12.35 6.05
CA MET A 460 -9.14 -13.79 6.27
C MET A 460 -9.51 -14.19 7.71
N GLU A 461 -9.10 -13.39 8.70
CA GLU A 461 -9.41 -13.63 10.11
C GLU A 461 -10.93 -13.62 10.35
N ASN A 462 -11.64 -12.62 9.83
CA ASN A 462 -13.09 -12.49 9.99
C ASN A 462 -13.84 -13.65 9.33
N GLU A 463 -13.46 -14.02 8.11
CA GLU A 463 -14.08 -15.14 7.39
C GLU A 463 -13.88 -16.47 8.13
N LEU A 464 -12.65 -16.73 8.60
CA LEU A 464 -12.35 -17.94 9.39
C LEU A 464 -13.09 -17.95 10.73
N ARG A 465 -13.21 -16.80 11.42
CA ARG A 465 -13.97 -16.70 12.67
C ARG A 465 -15.44 -17.05 12.47
N GLU A 466 -16.08 -16.52 11.44
CA GLU A 466 -17.49 -16.81 11.14
C GLU A 466 -17.70 -18.31 10.85
N VAL A 467 -16.85 -18.92 10.03
CA VAL A 467 -16.96 -20.35 9.70
C VAL A 467 -16.60 -21.24 10.88
N LEU A 468 -15.65 -20.82 11.74
CA LEU A 468 -15.33 -21.53 12.98
C LEU A 468 -16.51 -21.57 13.93
N ILE A 469 -17.18 -20.42 14.16
CA ILE A 469 -18.40 -20.36 14.99
C ILE A 469 -19.47 -21.29 14.42
N ASP A 470 -19.69 -21.25 13.10
CA ASP A 470 -20.68 -22.11 12.45
C ASP A 470 -20.35 -23.61 12.64
N THR A 471 -19.07 -23.96 12.55
CA THR A 471 -18.59 -25.33 12.71
C THR A 471 -18.62 -25.81 14.16
N GLU A 472 -18.24 -24.94 15.10
CA GLU A 472 -18.26 -25.20 16.55
C GLU A 472 -19.66 -25.57 17.01
N GLU A 473 -20.66 -24.78 16.61
CA GLU A 473 -22.07 -25.04 16.91
C GLU A 473 -22.56 -26.33 16.26
N ALA A 474 -22.18 -26.61 15.00
CA ALA A 474 -22.55 -27.85 14.33
C ALA A 474 -22.02 -29.10 15.02
N LEU A 475 -20.73 -29.09 15.40
CA LEU A 475 -20.10 -30.18 16.14
C LEU A 475 -20.70 -30.33 17.54
N SER A 476 -20.97 -29.21 18.23
CA SER A 476 -21.62 -29.21 19.54
C SER A 476 -22.98 -29.91 19.50
N VAL A 477 -23.81 -29.61 18.48
CA VAL A 477 -25.10 -30.29 18.28
C VAL A 477 -24.91 -31.77 17.99
N ARG A 478 -23.98 -32.15 17.09
CA ARG A 478 -23.67 -33.54 16.76
C ARG A 478 -23.32 -34.35 18.02
N TYR A 479 -22.40 -33.85 18.84
CA TYR A 479 -21.91 -34.54 20.03
C TYR A 479 -22.92 -34.57 21.17
N LYS A 480 -23.66 -33.48 21.38
CA LYS A 480 -24.81 -33.45 22.31
C LYS A 480 -25.86 -34.49 21.92
N TYR A 481 -26.19 -34.60 20.64
CA TYR A 481 -27.15 -35.58 20.14
C TYR A 481 -26.61 -37.02 20.15
N ASN A 482 -25.28 -37.19 20.24
CA ASN A 482 -24.63 -38.49 20.45
C ASN A 482 -24.60 -38.91 21.94
N GLY A 483 -25.16 -38.11 22.85
CA GLY A 483 -25.28 -38.43 24.27
C GLY A 483 -24.02 -38.16 25.10
N LEU A 484 -23.06 -37.37 24.59
CA LEU A 484 -21.89 -36.94 25.36
C LEU A 484 -22.29 -35.89 26.40
N ASP A 485 -21.65 -35.93 27.58
CA ASP A 485 -21.80 -34.87 28.57
C ASP A 485 -21.18 -33.55 28.07
N LYS A 486 -21.56 -32.43 28.72
CA LYS A 486 -21.14 -31.10 28.29
C LYS A 486 -19.62 -30.89 28.31
N ASN A 487 -18.91 -31.48 29.27
CA ASN A 487 -17.46 -31.33 29.39
C ASN A 487 -16.74 -32.14 28.32
N GLU A 488 -17.19 -33.39 28.08
CA GLU A 488 -16.62 -34.23 27.03
C GLU A 488 -16.89 -33.66 25.62
N ASN A 489 -18.09 -33.11 25.39
CA ASN A 489 -18.42 -32.40 24.15
C ASN A 489 -17.44 -31.25 23.87
N ASN A 490 -17.29 -30.33 24.83
CA ASN A 490 -16.38 -29.19 24.70
C ASN A 490 -14.93 -29.64 24.41
N TYR A 491 -14.46 -30.70 25.08
CA TYR A 491 -13.13 -31.25 24.83
C TYR A 491 -12.97 -31.76 23.40
N ARG A 492 -13.94 -32.51 22.87
CA ARG A 492 -13.87 -33.04 21.49
C ARG A 492 -13.95 -31.94 20.43
N VAL A 493 -14.86 -30.99 20.59
CA VAL A 493 -14.97 -29.82 19.71
C VAL A 493 -13.64 -29.06 19.67
N GLN A 494 -13.06 -28.78 20.85
CA GLN A 494 -11.77 -28.10 20.93
C GLN A 494 -10.64 -28.89 20.28
N ALA A 495 -10.61 -30.22 20.46
CA ALA A 495 -9.59 -31.08 19.87
C ALA A 495 -9.65 -31.08 18.33
N GLU A 496 -10.85 -31.14 17.74
CA GLU A 496 -11.03 -31.15 16.28
C GLU A 496 -10.75 -29.79 15.61
N LEU A 497 -11.02 -28.70 16.34
CA LEU A 497 -10.81 -27.33 15.87
C LEU A 497 -9.42 -26.76 16.23
N ASN A 498 -8.62 -27.43 17.06
CA ASN A 498 -7.33 -26.94 17.55
C ASN A 498 -6.38 -26.49 16.42
N SER A 499 -6.28 -27.26 15.33
CA SER A 499 -5.43 -26.88 14.20
C SER A 499 -5.89 -25.58 13.53
N SER A 500 -7.21 -25.38 13.45
CA SER A 500 -7.83 -24.22 12.81
C SER A 500 -7.68 -22.97 13.69
N TYR A 501 -7.88 -23.09 15.01
CA TYR A 501 -7.59 -22.00 15.95
C TYR A 501 -6.10 -21.64 15.98
N LYS A 502 -5.19 -22.63 15.93
CA LYS A 502 -3.75 -22.37 15.82
C LYS A 502 -3.42 -21.57 14.56
N PHE A 503 -4.01 -21.92 13.42
CA PHE A 503 -3.84 -21.16 12.19
C PHE A 503 -4.40 -19.73 12.33
N LEU A 504 -5.63 -19.57 12.84
CA LEU A 504 -6.24 -18.27 13.11
C LEU A 504 -5.35 -17.38 13.99
N HIS A 505 -4.84 -17.92 15.10
CA HIS A 505 -3.94 -17.18 15.99
C HIS A 505 -2.56 -16.89 15.38
N SER A 506 -2.12 -17.68 14.40
CA SER A 506 -0.86 -17.45 13.71
C SER A 506 -0.95 -16.30 12.70
N LEU A 507 -2.12 -16.03 12.09
CA LEU A 507 -2.31 -14.99 11.07
C LEU A 507 -1.85 -13.60 11.54
N ALA A 508 -2.11 -13.26 12.81
CA ALA A 508 -1.71 -11.97 13.39
C ALA A 508 -0.19 -11.82 13.65
N LYS A 509 0.60 -12.89 13.47
CA LYS A 509 2.03 -12.93 13.80
C LYS A 509 2.92 -13.33 12.61
N THR A 510 2.32 -13.56 11.45
CA THR A 510 3.03 -14.09 10.27
C THR A 510 3.49 -12.99 9.33
N ASN A 511 4.78 -13.01 8.96
CA ASN A 511 5.34 -12.30 7.80
C ASN A 511 5.43 -13.25 6.59
N THR A 512 4.37 -14.01 6.34
CA THR A 512 4.33 -15.03 5.28
C THR A 512 3.65 -14.45 4.05
N SER A 513 3.95 -14.95 2.85
CA SER A 513 3.27 -14.47 1.64
C SER A 513 1.76 -14.72 1.69
N LEU A 514 0.98 -13.76 1.19
CA LEU A 514 -0.48 -13.85 1.12
C LEU A 514 -0.95 -15.06 0.32
N GLU A 515 -0.24 -15.45 -0.74
CA GLU A 515 -0.55 -16.66 -1.50
C GLU A 515 -0.56 -17.92 -0.62
N ASN A 516 0.49 -18.10 0.20
CA ASN A 516 0.59 -19.24 1.11
C ASN A 516 -0.52 -19.19 2.18
N LEU A 517 -0.81 -18.01 2.71
CA LEU A 517 -1.88 -17.82 3.69
C LEU A 517 -3.26 -18.10 3.10
N LEU A 518 -3.53 -17.66 1.86
CA LEU A 518 -4.78 -17.93 1.15
C LEU A 518 -4.93 -19.42 0.82
N PHE A 519 -3.85 -20.10 0.44
CA PHE A 519 -3.86 -21.55 0.23
C PHE A 519 -4.18 -22.30 1.53
N LEU A 520 -3.51 -21.96 2.63
CA LEU A 520 -3.77 -22.54 3.94
C LEU A 520 -5.21 -22.25 4.42
N LYS A 521 -5.68 -21.00 4.25
CA LYS A 521 -7.05 -20.59 4.54
C LYS A 521 -8.05 -21.50 3.82
N ARG A 522 -7.86 -21.70 2.52
CA ARG A 522 -8.74 -22.56 1.71
C ARG A 522 -8.81 -23.98 2.25
N ASN A 523 -7.67 -24.57 2.61
CA ASN A 523 -7.63 -25.92 3.17
C ASN A 523 -8.35 -26.00 4.52
N VAL A 524 -8.19 -24.98 5.37
CA VAL A 524 -8.90 -24.88 6.65
C VAL A 524 -10.41 -24.74 6.42
N LEU A 525 -10.84 -23.87 5.50
CA LEU A 525 -12.26 -23.68 5.18
C LEU A 525 -12.91 -24.98 4.67
N ILE A 526 -12.27 -25.69 3.73
CA ILE A 526 -12.75 -26.99 3.23
C ILE A 526 -12.92 -27.99 4.37
N LYS A 527 -11.96 -28.04 5.30
CA LYS A 527 -12.02 -28.93 6.46
C LYS A 527 -13.18 -28.57 7.39
N LEU A 528 -13.39 -27.28 7.66
CA LEU A 528 -14.47 -26.79 8.51
C LEU A 528 -15.85 -27.05 7.90
N GLU A 529 -16.02 -26.78 6.60
CA GLU A 529 -17.23 -27.14 5.85
C GLU A 529 -17.50 -28.65 5.89
N GLY A 530 -16.45 -29.47 5.78
CA GLY A 530 -16.54 -30.93 5.93
C GLY A 530 -17.18 -31.35 7.25
N TYR A 531 -16.78 -30.75 8.37
CA TYR A 531 -17.37 -31.04 9.68
C TYR A 531 -18.86 -30.66 9.78
N ILE A 532 -19.28 -29.57 9.14
CA ILE A 532 -20.70 -29.18 9.09
C ILE A 532 -21.51 -30.21 8.29
N ILE A 533 -21.01 -30.62 7.11
CA ILE A 533 -21.64 -31.64 6.26
C ILE A 533 -21.77 -32.97 7.00
N GLU A 534 -20.71 -33.43 7.66
CA GLU A 534 -20.72 -34.65 8.46
C GLU A 534 -21.73 -34.59 9.61
N SER A 535 -21.82 -33.44 10.28
CA SER A 535 -22.78 -33.22 11.39
C SER A 535 -24.23 -33.31 10.90
N LYS A 536 -24.55 -32.72 9.75
CA LYS A 536 -25.87 -32.85 9.09
C LYS A 536 -26.16 -34.30 8.70
N ALA A 537 -25.20 -34.99 8.09
CA ALA A 537 -25.35 -36.38 7.68
C ALA A 537 -25.58 -37.32 8.88
N PHE A 538 -24.89 -37.06 9.99
CA PHE A 538 -25.10 -37.78 11.26
C PHE A 538 -26.53 -37.59 11.78
N LEU A 539 -27.04 -36.35 11.82
CA LEU A 539 -28.41 -36.06 12.24
C LEU A 539 -29.44 -36.75 11.34
N LYS A 540 -29.27 -36.69 10.01
CA LYS A 540 -30.15 -37.38 9.05
C LYS A 540 -30.23 -38.88 9.33
N THR A 541 -29.07 -39.50 9.54
CA THR A 541 -28.96 -40.94 9.79
C THR A 541 -29.64 -41.33 11.10
N ARG A 542 -29.44 -40.55 12.17
CA ARG A 542 -30.07 -40.80 13.47
C ARG A 542 -31.59 -40.61 13.44
N LEU A 543 -32.07 -39.60 12.73
CA LEU A 543 -33.49 -39.27 12.66
C LEU A 543 -34.28 -40.18 11.70
N ALA A 544 -33.62 -40.76 10.69
CA ALA A 544 -34.27 -41.55 9.63
C ALA A 544 -35.23 -42.62 10.15
N GLY A 545 -34.86 -43.32 11.24
CA GLY A 545 -35.71 -44.35 11.86
C GLY A 545 -37.06 -43.79 12.34
N SER A 546 -37.05 -42.73 13.14
CA SER A 546 -38.25 -42.10 13.68
C SER A 546 -39.15 -41.52 12.57
N PHE A 547 -38.54 -40.93 11.53
CA PHE A 547 -39.26 -40.40 10.37
C PHE A 547 -39.91 -41.51 9.55
N HIS A 548 -39.20 -42.62 9.35
CA HIS A 548 -39.73 -43.79 8.66
C HIS A 548 -40.94 -44.38 9.39
N THR A 549 -40.89 -44.45 10.73
CA THR A 549 -42.01 -44.93 11.54
C THR A 549 -43.26 -44.07 11.34
N ILE A 550 -43.16 -42.74 11.50
CA ILE A 550 -44.31 -41.83 11.31
C ILE A 550 -44.83 -41.87 9.87
N ALA A 551 -43.94 -41.88 8.88
CA ALA A 551 -44.35 -41.97 7.48
C ALA A 551 -45.08 -43.30 7.18
N THR A 552 -44.65 -44.40 7.80
CA THR A 552 -45.30 -45.71 7.69
C THR A 552 -46.67 -45.72 8.39
N GLU A 553 -46.79 -45.13 9.58
CA GLU A 553 -48.09 -44.96 10.28
C GLU A 553 -49.08 -44.11 9.48
N PHE A 554 -48.60 -43.09 8.77
CA PHE A 554 -49.45 -42.29 7.90
C PHE A 554 -49.86 -43.05 6.62
N SER A 555 -48.91 -43.72 5.94
CA SER A 555 -49.13 -44.38 4.64
C SER A 555 -49.85 -45.73 4.72
N SER A 556 -49.72 -46.45 5.83
CA SER A 556 -50.46 -47.69 6.08
C SER A 556 -51.96 -47.47 6.32
N TYR A 557 -52.37 -46.21 6.55
CA TYR A 557 -53.76 -45.83 6.72
C TYR A 557 -54.55 -46.02 5.41
N LYS A 558 -55.69 -46.69 5.52
CA LYS A 558 -56.69 -46.79 4.46
C LYS A 558 -57.98 -46.17 4.96
N SER A 559 -58.44 -45.11 4.31
CA SER A 559 -59.69 -44.45 4.67
C SER A 559 -60.85 -45.44 4.52
N PRO A 560 -61.58 -45.74 5.60
CA PRO A 560 -62.68 -46.69 5.55
C PRO A 560 -63.87 -46.09 4.82
N LEU A 561 -64.62 -46.93 4.09
CA LEU A 561 -65.91 -46.54 3.53
C LEU A 561 -66.95 -46.50 4.65
N LEU A 562 -67.30 -45.29 5.11
CA LEU A 562 -68.28 -45.06 6.17
C LEU A 562 -69.66 -44.76 5.57
N THR A 563 -70.73 -45.19 6.23
CA THR A 563 -72.09 -44.83 5.85
C THR A 563 -72.45 -43.43 6.33
N ARG A 564 -73.41 -42.78 5.63
CA ARG A 564 -73.87 -41.41 5.94
C ARG A 564 -74.43 -41.20 7.36
N PHE A 565 -74.71 -42.27 8.09
CA PHE A 565 -75.24 -42.23 9.46
C PHE A 565 -74.15 -42.27 10.52
N ASN A 566 -72.88 -42.44 10.12
CA ASN A 566 -71.75 -42.45 11.03
C ASN A 566 -71.40 -41.01 11.46
N PRO A 567 -71.51 -40.65 12.76
CA PRO A 567 -71.30 -39.29 13.21
C PRO A 567 -69.83 -38.86 13.17
N PHE A 568 -68.89 -39.78 12.92
CA PHE A 568 -67.47 -39.49 12.82
C PHE A 568 -67.00 -39.15 11.39
N THR A 569 -67.89 -39.17 10.38
CA THR A 569 -67.52 -38.97 8.97
C THR A 569 -66.77 -37.63 8.76
N ASP A 570 -67.37 -36.52 9.17
CA ASP A 570 -66.77 -35.18 9.01
C ASP A 570 -65.51 -35.01 9.87
N GLU A 571 -65.53 -35.54 11.09
CA GLU A 571 -64.41 -35.46 12.04
C GLU A 571 -63.20 -36.27 11.57
N LEU A 572 -63.42 -37.45 10.99
CA LEU A 572 -62.36 -38.27 10.40
C LEU A 572 -61.76 -37.60 9.17
N GLN A 573 -62.59 -37.01 8.29
CA GLN A 573 -62.10 -36.28 7.13
C GLN A 573 -61.28 -35.05 7.53
N GLN A 574 -61.70 -34.32 8.57
CA GLN A 574 -60.93 -33.22 9.14
C GLN A 574 -59.60 -33.71 9.72
N ASP A 575 -59.62 -34.73 10.57
CA ASP A 575 -58.41 -35.29 11.20
C ASP A 575 -57.42 -35.87 10.16
N GLU A 576 -57.92 -36.46 9.07
CA GLU A 576 -57.09 -36.88 7.92
C GLU A 576 -56.39 -35.68 7.25
N GLY A 577 -57.13 -34.59 7.02
CA GLY A 577 -56.59 -33.35 6.44
C GLY A 577 -55.52 -32.73 7.34
N GLU A 578 -55.80 -32.61 8.63
CA GLU A 578 -54.87 -32.06 9.63
C GLU A 578 -53.61 -32.93 9.78
N ALA A 579 -53.75 -34.27 9.77
CA ALA A 579 -52.61 -35.18 9.82
C ALA A 579 -51.73 -35.06 8.57
N ARG A 580 -52.34 -34.94 7.37
CA ARG A 580 -51.61 -34.75 6.11
C ARG A 580 -50.84 -33.44 6.10
N GLU A 581 -51.47 -32.34 6.53
CA GLU A 581 -50.83 -31.03 6.60
C GLU A 581 -49.69 -31.02 7.62
N ALA A 582 -49.89 -31.61 8.81
CA ALA A 582 -48.86 -31.70 9.83
C ALA A 582 -47.64 -32.51 9.36
N LEU A 583 -47.87 -33.63 8.66
CA LEU A 583 -46.80 -34.44 8.06
C LEU A 583 -46.04 -33.67 6.97
N GLY A 584 -46.76 -32.95 6.09
CA GLY A 584 -46.15 -32.08 5.07
C GLY A 584 -45.21 -31.05 5.69
N ARG A 585 -45.70 -30.27 6.67
CA ARG A 585 -44.90 -29.25 7.37
C ARG A 585 -43.69 -29.83 8.11
N MET A 586 -43.79 -31.05 8.64
CA MET A 586 -42.67 -31.74 9.29
C MET A 586 -41.60 -32.13 8.25
N ASN A 587 -42.03 -32.68 7.11
CA ASN A 587 -41.12 -33.04 6.02
C ASN A 587 -40.42 -31.82 5.42
N ASP A 588 -41.12 -30.70 5.25
CA ASP A 588 -40.53 -29.45 4.76
C ASP A 588 -39.35 -29.03 5.64
N ILE A 589 -39.52 -29.01 6.97
CA ILE A 589 -38.44 -28.67 7.91
C ILE A 589 -37.34 -29.74 7.89
N TYR A 590 -37.66 -31.02 7.72
CA TYR A 590 -36.64 -32.06 7.58
C TYR A 590 -35.73 -31.81 6.36
N TYR A 591 -36.30 -31.40 5.23
CA TYR A 591 -35.54 -31.06 4.02
C TYR A 591 -34.79 -29.72 4.12
N GLU A 592 -35.20 -28.79 4.99
CA GLU A 592 -34.44 -27.55 5.29
C GLU A 592 -33.04 -27.82 5.88
N LEU A 593 -32.77 -29.03 6.39
CA LEU A 593 -31.49 -29.37 7.03
C LEU A 593 -30.28 -29.13 6.11
N ASP A 594 -30.42 -29.42 4.81
CA ASP A 594 -29.31 -29.32 3.86
C ASP A 594 -28.82 -27.88 3.72
N VAL A 595 -29.74 -26.92 3.74
CA VAL A 595 -29.45 -25.48 3.61
C VAL A 595 -29.25 -24.77 4.96
N THR A 596 -29.51 -25.45 6.08
CA THR A 596 -29.38 -24.86 7.42
C THR A 596 -27.89 -24.71 7.79
N PRO A 597 -27.40 -23.51 8.14
CA PRO A 597 -26.02 -23.33 8.58
C PRO A 597 -25.80 -23.94 9.98
N GLY A 598 -24.55 -24.27 10.31
CA GLY A 598 -24.17 -24.96 11.54
C GLY A 598 -24.69 -24.29 12.82
N ARG A 599 -24.54 -22.97 12.91
CA ARG A 599 -25.02 -22.12 14.03
C ARG A 599 -26.52 -22.17 14.27
N ASN A 600 -27.29 -22.60 13.28
CA ASN A 600 -28.75 -22.70 13.37
C ASN A 600 -29.23 -24.15 13.55
N LEU A 601 -28.34 -25.13 13.64
CA LEU A 601 -28.73 -26.55 13.75
C LEU A 601 -29.51 -26.84 15.03
N GLU A 602 -29.16 -26.22 16.17
CA GLU A 602 -29.93 -26.43 17.41
C GLU A 602 -31.34 -25.86 17.30
N ALA A 603 -31.49 -24.65 16.77
CA ALA A 603 -32.80 -24.04 16.53
C ALA A 603 -33.62 -24.85 15.52
N TRP A 604 -32.98 -25.36 14.47
CA TRP A 604 -33.61 -26.26 13.51
C TRP A 604 -34.09 -27.55 14.17
N LEU A 605 -33.26 -28.19 15.00
CA LEU A 605 -33.60 -29.42 15.73
C LEU A 605 -34.84 -29.22 16.62
N ASN A 606 -34.86 -28.12 17.40
CA ASN A 606 -35.98 -27.78 18.27
C ASN A 606 -37.28 -27.53 17.49
N ARG A 607 -37.20 -26.88 16.32
CA ARG A 607 -38.35 -26.68 15.43
C ARG A 607 -38.85 -28.01 14.87
N LEU A 608 -37.92 -28.89 14.45
CA LEU A 608 -38.24 -30.21 13.93
C LEU A 608 -38.93 -31.07 15.00
N GLU A 609 -38.40 -31.13 16.21
CA GLU A 609 -38.97 -31.91 17.31
C GLU A 609 -40.39 -31.47 17.63
N LYS A 610 -40.63 -30.15 17.72
CA LYS A 610 -41.98 -29.61 17.93
C LYS A 610 -42.95 -30.08 16.83
N LYS A 611 -42.51 -30.08 15.58
CA LYS A 611 -43.35 -30.42 14.42
C LYS A 611 -43.55 -31.92 14.27
N PHE A 612 -42.54 -32.71 14.62
CA PHE A 612 -42.62 -34.15 14.77
C PHE A 612 -43.67 -34.55 15.81
N ASN A 613 -43.65 -33.93 17.00
CA ASN A 613 -44.63 -34.19 18.04
C ASN A 613 -46.06 -33.84 17.61
N ILE A 614 -46.24 -32.71 16.93
CA ILE A 614 -47.55 -32.32 16.37
C ILE A 614 -48.03 -33.33 15.31
N ALA A 615 -47.15 -33.77 14.40
CA ALA A 615 -47.51 -34.76 13.39
C ALA A 615 -47.90 -36.10 14.02
N HIS A 616 -47.12 -36.57 15.00
CA HIS A 616 -47.43 -37.79 15.75
C HIS A 616 -48.76 -37.72 16.49
N GLU A 617 -49.04 -36.60 17.18
CA GLU A 617 -50.31 -36.36 17.87
C GLU A 617 -51.50 -36.39 16.90
N ARG A 618 -51.39 -35.70 15.75
CA ARG A 618 -52.48 -35.66 14.74
C ARG A 618 -52.71 -37.01 14.08
N ILE A 619 -51.66 -37.77 13.79
CA ILE A 619 -51.77 -39.13 13.27
C ILE A 619 -52.43 -40.06 14.30
N THR A 620 -52.02 -39.97 15.56
CA THR A 620 -52.61 -40.74 16.67
C THR A 620 -54.09 -40.41 16.84
N LYS A 621 -54.45 -39.12 16.80
CA LYS A 621 -55.85 -38.66 16.86
C LYS A 621 -56.66 -39.22 15.69
N ARG A 622 -56.20 -39.07 14.44
CA ARG A 622 -56.84 -39.67 13.25
C ARG A 622 -57.06 -41.17 13.42
N ASN A 623 -56.04 -41.90 13.87
CA ASN A 623 -56.13 -43.35 14.08
C ASN A 623 -57.18 -43.71 15.14
N HIS A 624 -57.27 -42.92 16.22
CA HIS A 624 -58.30 -43.07 17.24
C HIS A 624 -59.71 -42.79 16.71
N THR A 625 -59.90 -41.68 15.99
CA THR A 625 -61.16 -41.32 15.33
C THR A 625 -61.60 -42.39 14.34
N CYS A 626 -60.68 -42.93 13.54
CA CYS A 626 -60.94 -44.04 12.62
C CYS A 626 -61.41 -45.29 13.36
N LYS A 627 -60.75 -45.66 14.47
CA LYS A 627 -61.17 -46.81 15.30
C LYS A 627 -62.59 -46.63 15.84
N ASN A 628 -62.94 -45.42 16.30
CA ASN A 628 -64.28 -45.11 16.79
C ASN A 628 -65.32 -45.12 15.66
N ALA A 629 -64.97 -44.58 14.49
CA ALA A 629 -65.82 -44.61 13.31
C ALA A 629 -66.11 -46.04 12.86
N LEU A 630 -65.10 -46.91 12.81
CA LEU A 630 -65.26 -48.34 12.49
C LEU A 630 -66.16 -49.07 13.49
N GLU A 631 -66.10 -48.70 14.77
CA GLU A 631 -66.98 -49.26 15.79
C GLU A 631 -68.45 -48.84 15.56
N ILE A 632 -68.72 -47.58 15.18
CA ILE A 632 -70.08 -47.18 14.77
C ILE A 632 -70.52 -47.93 13.51
N GLU A 633 -69.62 -48.09 12.54
CA GLU A 633 -69.93 -48.83 11.31
C GLU A 633 -70.29 -50.30 11.62
N ARG A 634 -69.59 -50.91 12.58
CA ARG A 634 -69.94 -52.23 13.11
C ARG A 634 -71.34 -52.22 13.74
N ARG A 635 -71.65 -51.23 14.59
CA ARG A 635 -72.97 -51.08 15.25
C ARG A 635 -74.11 -50.92 14.25
N LEU A 636 -73.92 -50.10 13.22
CA LEU A 636 -74.89 -49.90 12.12
C LEU A 636 -75.19 -51.21 11.38
N ASN A 637 -74.19 -52.10 11.27
CA ASN A 637 -74.32 -53.40 10.62
C ASN A 637 -74.85 -54.51 11.55
N THR A 638 -75.13 -54.22 12.83
CA THR A 638 -75.69 -55.23 13.73
C THR A 638 -77.13 -55.60 13.34
N LYS A 639 -77.48 -56.87 13.51
CA LYS A 639 -78.84 -57.36 13.23
C LYS A 639 -79.90 -56.62 14.07
N ALA A 640 -79.61 -56.33 15.33
CA ALA A 640 -80.51 -55.61 16.23
C ALA A 640 -80.83 -54.20 15.70
N TYR A 641 -79.81 -53.45 15.26
CA TYR A 641 -80.00 -52.13 14.69
C TYR A 641 -80.83 -52.18 13.39
N GLN A 642 -80.54 -53.14 12.51
CA GLN A 642 -81.31 -53.33 11.27
C GLN A 642 -82.79 -53.67 11.53
N ILE A 643 -83.09 -54.47 12.57
CA ILE A 643 -84.46 -54.74 13.00
C ILE A 643 -85.15 -53.44 13.48
N SER A 644 -84.44 -52.61 14.26
CA SER A 644 -84.94 -51.30 14.70
C SER A 644 -85.22 -50.36 13.53
N ILE A 645 -84.36 -50.33 12.50
CA ILE A 645 -84.63 -49.59 11.25
C ILE A 645 -85.88 -50.12 10.54
N GLY A 646 -86.11 -51.44 10.55
CA GLY A 646 -87.34 -52.04 10.04
C GLY A 646 -88.58 -51.55 10.78
N ILE A 647 -88.51 -51.39 12.10
CA ILE A 647 -89.58 -50.81 12.92
C ILE A 647 -89.84 -49.35 12.51
N PHE A 648 -88.81 -48.53 12.29
CA PHE A 648 -89.01 -47.15 11.83
C PHE A 648 -89.78 -47.07 10.53
N ARG A 649 -89.37 -47.86 9.53
CA ARG A 649 -90.03 -47.85 8.22
C ARG A 649 -91.49 -48.24 8.35
N ALA A 650 -91.81 -49.26 9.16
CA ALA A 650 -93.18 -49.69 9.38
C ALA A 650 -94.04 -48.59 10.07
N LEU A 651 -93.47 -47.88 11.05
CA LEU A 651 -94.13 -46.75 11.73
C LEU A 651 -94.32 -45.56 10.80
N GLU A 652 -93.30 -45.20 10.04
CA GLU A 652 -93.32 -44.09 9.08
C GLU A 652 -94.33 -44.32 7.95
N GLU A 653 -94.32 -45.51 7.34
CA GLU A 653 -95.28 -45.89 6.32
C GLU A 653 -96.73 -45.81 6.83
N GLU A 654 -96.98 -46.27 8.06
CA GLU A 654 -98.32 -46.20 8.65
C GLU A 654 -98.73 -44.77 9.00
N PHE A 655 -97.80 -43.97 9.52
CA PHE A 655 -98.04 -42.55 9.79
C PHE A 655 -98.41 -41.81 8.50
N LEU A 656 -97.62 -41.97 7.44
CA LEU A 656 -97.87 -41.35 6.13
C LEU A 656 -99.18 -41.85 5.52
N ARG A 657 -99.48 -43.15 5.60
CA ARG A 657 -100.74 -43.72 5.09
C ARG A 657 -101.97 -43.10 5.77
N ILE A 658 -101.96 -43.00 7.10
CA ILE A 658 -103.07 -42.38 7.84
C ILE A 658 -103.18 -40.91 7.48
N LEU A 659 -102.05 -40.19 7.45
CA LEU A 659 -102.00 -38.77 7.14
C LEU A 659 -102.60 -38.49 5.75
N GLN A 660 -102.19 -39.23 4.72
CA GLN A 660 -102.69 -39.08 3.35
C GLN A 660 -104.20 -39.35 3.22
N VAL A 661 -104.71 -40.35 3.95
CA VAL A 661 -106.12 -40.75 3.86
C VAL A 661 -107.05 -39.75 4.55
N TYR A 662 -106.65 -39.19 5.69
CA TYR A 662 -107.57 -38.43 6.55
C TYR A 662 -107.36 -36.90 6.52
N LEU A 663 -106.19 -36.40 6.10
CA LEU A 663 -105.88 -34.97 6.08
C LEU A 663 -106.88 -34.16 5.23
N GLY A 664 -107.29 -34.67 4.06
CA GLY A 664 -108.23 -33.98 3.18
C GLY A 664 -109.59 -33.74 3.83
N ASN A 665 -110.04 -34.66 4.69
CA ASN A 665 -111.28 -34.51 5.44
C ASN A 665 -111.10 -33.56 6.63
N ALA A 666 -109.98 -33.63 7.35
CA ALA A 666 -109.67 -32.73 8.45
C ALA A 666 -109.66 -31.26 8.01
N ILE A 667 -109.08 -30.96 6.84
CA ILE A 667 -109.04 -29.60 6.27
C ILE A 667 -110.44 -29.12 5.87
N ARG A 668 -111.34 -30.01 5.44
CA ARG A 668 -112.73 -29.64 5.17
C ARG A 668 -113.48 -29.27 6.44
N LEU A 669 -113.18 -29.95 7.55
CA LEU A 669 -113.79 -29.70 8.86
C LEU A 669 -113.21 -28.45 9.55
N TYR A 670 -111.92 -28.17 9.33
CA TYR A 670 -111.19 -27.06 9.94
C TYR A 670 -110.42 -26.26 8.88
N PRO A 671 -111.12 -25.51 7.99
CA PRO A 671 -110.50 -24.89 6.82
C PRO A 671 -109.50 -23.76 7.15
N ASN A 672 -109.68 -23.09 8.30
CA ASN A 672 -108.84 -21.97 8.75
C ASN A 672 -107.67 -22.40 9.66
N ASP A 673 -107.45 -23.70 9.85
CA ASP A 673 -106.37 -24.19 10.71
C ASP A 673 -105.01 -24.10 9.98
N GLU A 674 -104.16 -23.19 10.47
CA GLU A 674 -102.84 -22.97 9.86
C GLU A 674 -101.93 -24.20 9.89
N GLU A 675 -102.03 -25.06 10.91
CA GLU A 675 -101.18 -26.25 11.05
C GLU A 675 -101.59 -27.32 10.03
N LEU A 676 -102.89 -27.52 9.81
CA LEU A 676 -103.39 -28.44 8.78
C LEU A 676 -103.06 -27.98 7.35
N GLN A 677 -103.10 -26.67 7.08
CA GLN A 677 -102.70 -26.12 5.78
C GLN A 677 -101.19 -26.23 5.55
N LYS A 678 -100.36 -26.05 6.60
CA LYS A 678 -98.92 -26.31 6.55
C LYS A 678 -98.63 -27.77 6.23
N ILE A 679 -99.29 -28.72 6.93
CA ILE A 679 -99.17 -30.16 6.68
C ILE A 679 -99.53 -30.50 5.22
N LYS A 680 -100.62 -29.95 4.69
CA LYS A 680 -101.03 -30.16 3.29
C LYS A 680 -99.97 -29.68 2.30
N THR A 681 -99.37 -28.53 2.56
CA THR A 681 -98.33 -27.95 1.70
C THR A 681 -97.07 -28.82 1.72
N CYS A 682 -96.63 -29.28 2.89
CA CYS A 682 -95.49 -30.19 3.04
C CYS A 682 -95.71 -31.54 2.33
N LEU A 683 -96.93 -32.09 2.41
CA LEU A 683 -97.27 -33.36 1.78
C LEU A 683 -97.35 -33.26 0.25
N THR A 684 -97.76 -32.11 -0.28
CA THR A 684 -97.85 -31.84 -1.74
C THR A 684 -96.46 -31.62 -2.36
N ASN A 685 -95.52 -31.05 -1.61
CA ASN A 685 -94.15 -30.78 -2.08
C ASN A 685 -93.17 -31.94 -1.84
N ALA A 686 -93.67 -33.13 -1.45
CA ALA A 686 -92.87 -34.32 -1.13
C ALA A 686 -91.76 -34.09 -0.08
N SER A 687 -91.90 -33.07 0.77
CA SER A 687 -90.90 -32.66 1.75
C SER A 687 -91.27 -33.09 3.17
N LEU A 688 -92.10 -34.12 3.33
CA LEU A 688 -92.68 -34.48 4.62
C LEU A 688 -91.78 -35.45 5.38
N ASP A 689 -91.25 -35.01 6.51
CA ASP A 689 -90.48 -35.82 7.45
C ASP A 689 -91.34 -36.11 8.69
N ILE A 690 -91.43 -37.38 9.10
CA ILE A 690 -92.12 -37.75 10.34
C ILE A 690 -91.51 -37.06 11.57
N ASN A 691 -90.23 -36.66 11.51
CA ASN A 691 -89.51 -35.96 12.57
C ASN A 691 -89.88 -34.48 12.78
N PHE A 692 -90.76 -33.88 11.97
CA PHE A 692 -91.21 -32.51 12.23
C PHE A 692 -91.81 -32.37 13.64
N ASN A 693 -91.74 -31.16 14.20
CA ASN A 693 -92.33 -30.83 15.50
C ASN A 693 -93.85 -30.66 15.36
N TRP A 694 -94.54 -31.77 15.14
CA TRP A 694 -95.99 -31.83 15.09
C TRP A 694 -96.62 -31.59 16.45
N SER A 695 -97.65 -30.74 16.52
CA SER A 695 -98.42 -30.57 17.75
C SER A 695 -99.38 -31.76 17.93
N LYS A 696 -99.64 -32.15 19.18
CA LYS A 696 -100.62 -33.18 19.48
C LYS A 696 -102.01 -32.76 19.00
N GLU A 697 -102.39 -31.51 19.28
CA GLU A 697 -103.70 -30.96 18.91
C GLU A 697 -103.92 -30.94 17.39
N GLY A 698 -102.89 -30.62 16.61
CA GLY A 698 -102.93 -30.61 15.16
C GLY A 698 -103.06 -32.01 14.55
N LEU A 699 -102.31 -32.99 15.06
CA LEU A 699 -102.41 -34.37 14.61
C LEU A 699 -103.72 -35.03 15.03
N ASP A 700 -104.19 -34.78 16.25
CA ASP A 700 -105.45 -35.34 16.77
C ASP A 700 -106.67 -34.86 15.97
N LYS A 701 -106.63 -33.64 15.40
CA LYS A 701 -107.66 -33.14 14.45
C LYS A 701 -107.74 -33.94 13.16
N ILE A 702 -106.65 -34.61 12.77
CA ILE A 702 -106.60 -35.49 11.59
C ILE A 702 -107.00 -36.90 12.00
N ASP A 703 -106.24 -37.48 12.92
CA ASP A 703 -106.43 -38.80 13.48
C ASP A 703 -105.57 -38.98 14.72
N THR A 704 -106.18 -39.33 15.86
CA THR A 704 -105.49 -39.46 17.15
C THR A 704 -104.39 -40.53 17.18
N ARG A 705 -104.39 -41.46 16.21
CA ARG A 705 -103.33 -42.48 16.08
C ARG A 705 -102.01 -41.89 15.62
N LEU A 706 -102.02 -40.78 14.87
CA LEU A 706 -100.80 -40.17 14.33
C LEU A 706 -99.83 -39.75 15.44
N PHE A 707 -100.33 -39.13 16.52
CA PHE A 707 -99.49 -38.74 17.64
C PHE A 707 -98.93 -39.96 18.41
N ILE A 708 -99.71 -41.04 18.53
CA ILE A 708 -99.24 -42.29 19.15
C ILE A 708 -98.09 -42.91 18.33
N LEU A 709 -98.26 -43.00 17.01
CA LEU A 709 -97.22 -43.50 16.10
C LEU A 709 -95.96 -42.65 16.16
N LEU A 710 -96.10 -41.33 16.19
CA LEU A 710 -94.98 -40.39 16.32
C LEU A 710 -94.25 -40.55 17.67
N SER A 711 -94.99 -40.74 18.77
CA SER A 711 -94.41 -40.97 20.09
C SER A 711 -93.58 -42.25 20.14
N ILE A 712 -94.12 -43.35 19.60
CA ILE A 712 -93.39 -44.63 19.49
C ILE A 712 -92.15 -44.45 18.61
N TYR A 713 -92.29 -43.79 17.46
CA TYR A 713 -91.18 -43.50 16.56
C TYR A 713 -90.07 -42.71 17.27
N ARG A 714 -90.41 -41.66 18.03
CA ARG A 714 -89.43 -40.85 18.78
C ARG A 714 -88.67 -41.65 19.83
N GLU A 715 -89.31 -42.60 20.51
CA GLU A 715 -88.66 -43.46 21.50
C GLU A 715 -87.62 -44.40 20.88
N PHE A 716 -87.98 -45.09 19.79
CA PHE A 716 -87.01 -45.92 19.05
C PHE A 716 -85.90 -45.05 18.45
N HIS A 717 -86.22 -43.86 17.94
CA HIS A 717 -85.26 -42.92 17.34
C HIS A 717 -84.23 -42.45 18.37
N ARG A 718 -84.67 -42.15 19.59
CA ARG A 718 -83.78 -41.80 20.70
C ARG A 718 -82.80 -42.93 21.03
N ILE A 719 -83.27 -44.17 21.13
CA ILE A 719 -82.40 -45.32 21.48
C ILE A 719 -81.40 -45.61 20.37
N ASN A 720 -81.82 -45.56 19.10
CA ASN A 720 -80.89 -45.70 17.99
C ASN A 720 -79.85 -44.58 17.99
N ASN A 721 -80.24 -43.32 18.20
CA ASN A 721 -79.30 -42.20 18.26
C ASN A 721 -78.33 -42.27 19.44
N ASN A 722 -78.75 -42.83 20.58
CA ASN A 722 -77.86 -43.10 21.71
C ASN A 722 -76.86 -44.22 21.38
N TYR A 723 -77.29 -45.23 20.62
CA TYR A 723 -76.44 -46.37 20.25
C TYR A 723 -75.39 -46.04 19.20
N ILE A 724 -75.74 -45.22 18.20
CA ILE A 724 -74.82 -44.76 17.15
C ILE A 724 -74.19 -43.39 17.49
N ASN A 725 -74.14 -43.02 18.77
CA ASN A 725 -73.61 -41.74 19.22
C ASN A 725 -72.07 -41.70 19.20
N LYS A 726 -71.49 -40.50 19.07
CA LYS A 726 -70.03 -40.30 19.25
C LYS A 726 -69.53 -40.82 20.60
N ASN A 727 -70.32 -40.69 21.65
CA ASN A 727 -69.97 -41.30 22.94
C ASN A 727 -70.31 -42.79 22.93
N LEU A 728 -69.34 -43.62 22.53
CA LEU A 728 -69.45 -45.07 22.44
C LEU A 728 -69.81 -45.76 23.76
N SER A 729 -69.58 -45.09 24.90
CA SER A 729 -69.88 -45.63 26.23
C SER A 729 -71.35 -45.53 26.64
N LEU A 730 -72.16 -44.74 25.92
CA LEU A 730 -73.57 -44.55 26.27
C LEU A 730 -74.36 -45.85 26.22
N HIS A 731 -74.12 -46.68 25.21
CA HIS A 731 -74.76 -47.97 25.03
C HIS A 731 -73.77 -49.03 24.57
N SER A 732 -73.82 -50.19 25.23
CA SER A 732 -73.21 -51.43 24.73
C SER A 732 -74.19 -52.18 23.84
N ASP A 733 -73.72 -53.11 23.00
CA ASP A 733 -74.59 -53.99 22.20
C ASP A 733 -75.63 -54.71 23.05
N LYS A 734 -75.24 -55.18 24.24
CA LYS A 734 -76.12 -55.88 25.18
C LYS A 734 -77.19 -54.95 25.75
N THR A 735 -76.79 -53.75 26.17
CA THR A 735 -77.71 -52.75 26.71
C THR A 735 -78.70 -52.29 25.64
N TYR A 736 -78.21 -52.01 24.43
CA TYR A 736 -79.04 -51.62 23.31
C TYR A 736 -80.05 -52.71 22.91
N LEU A 737 -79.61 -53.97 22.82
CA LEU A 737 -80.51 -55.09 22.52
C LEU A 737 -81.61 -55.22 23.59
N GLN A 738 -81.26 -55.12 24.87
CA GLN A 738 -82.23 -55.19 25.96
C GLN A 738 -83.22 -54.02 25.91
N GLU A 739 -82.74 -52.79 25.81
CA GLU A 739 -83.61 -51.61 25.71
C GLU A 739 -84.54 -51.67 24.49
N LEU A 740 -84.04 -52.17 23.36
CA LEU A 740 -84.84 -52.35 22.14
C LEU A 740 -85.95 -53.40 22.35
N ILE A 741 -85.65 -54.52 23.01
CA ILE A 741 -86.64 -55.53 23.37
C ILE A 741 -87.69 -54.94 24.32
N ASP A 742 -87.25 -54.25 25.38
CA ASP A 742 -88.14 -53.64 26.37
C ASP A 742 -89.09 -52.63 25.69
N LYS A 743 -88.61 -51.86 24.71
CA LYS A 743 -89.45 -50.94 23.93
C LYS A 743 -90.38 -51.64 22.95
N VAL A 744 -89.94 -52.72 22.31
CA VAL A 744 -90.83 -53.54 21.47
C VAL A 744 -91.95 -54.12 22.34
N GLU A 745 -91.65 -54.70 23.50
CA GLU A 745 -92.64 -55.16 24.47
C GLU A 745 -93.56 -54.01 24.92
N ALA A 746 -93.01 -52.86 25.30
CA ALA A 746 -93.78 -51.73 25.82
C ALA A 746 -94.65 -51.01 24.77
N HIS A 747 -94.32 -51.08 23.48
CA HIS A 747 -95.01 -50.27 22.46
C HIS A 747 -95.60 -51.02 21.27
N LEU A 748 -95.13 -52.22 20.93
CA LEU A 748 -95.55 -52.94 19.70
C LEU A 748 -96.00 -54.37 19.96
N HIS A 749 -95.54 -54.96 21.06
CA HIS A 749 -95.79 -56.34 21.45
C HIS A 749 -96.48 -56.39 22.82
N ASN A 750 -97.62 -55.69 22.94
CA ASN A 750 -98.44 -55.69 24.15
C ASN A 750 -99.93 -55.47 23.89
N ASN A 751 -100.66 -55.72 24.98
CA ASN A 751 -102.09 -55.60 25.16
C ASN A 751 -102.70 -54.21 24.90
N HIS A 752 -101.91 -53.12 24.91
CA HIS A 752 -102.37 -51.75 24.71
C HIS A 752 -102.46 -51.34 23.24
N MET A 753 -102.01 -52.19 22.31
CA MET A 753 -102.15 -51.95 20.86
C MET A 753 -103.59 -51.83 20.39
N GLU A 754 -104.54 -52.33 21.17
CA GLU A 754 -105.98 -52.19 20.92
C GLU A 754 -106.45 -50.73 20.91
N ALA A 755 -105.75 -49.85 21.64
CA ALA A 755 -106.06 -48.42 21.71
C ALA A 755 -105.91 -47.72 20.35
N LEU A 756 -105.09 -48.28 19.45
CA LEU A 756 -104.98 -47.79 18.08
C LEU A 756 -106.26 -48.02 17.27
N SER A 757 -107.19 -48.86 17.71
CA SER A 757 -108.48 -49.04 17.06
C SER A 757 -109.61 -48.19 17.67
N ASP A 758 -109.39 -47.60 18.85
CA ASP A 758 -110.35 -46.71 19.52
C ASP A 758 -110.67 -45.47 18.68
N ALA A 759 -109.68 -44.96 17.95
CA ALA A 759 -109.83 -43.79 17.07
C ALA A 759 -110.80 -44.02 15.89
N LYS A 760 -111.07 -45.28 15.51
CA LYS A 760 -111.84 -45.63 14.31
C LYS A 760 -113.16 -46.33 14.61
N ARG A 761 -113.30 -46.97 15.77
CA ARG A 761 -114.43 -47.85 16.08
C ARG A 761 -115.35 -47.22 17.13
N PRO A 762 -116.68 -47.39 17.02
CA PRO A 762 -117.61 -46.95 18.06
C PRO A 762 -117.29 -47.58 19.42
N VAL A 763 -117.54 -46.84 20.51
CA VAL A 763 -117.26 -47.26 21.90
C VAL A 763 -117.83 -48.65 22.21
N PHE A 764 -119.06 -48.94 21.74
CA PHE A 764 -119.69 -50.24 21.93
C PHE A 764 -118.96 -51.39 21.22
N ILE A 765 -118.47 -51.17 20.00
CA ILE A 765 -117.69 -52.16 19.25
C ILE A 765 -116.35 -52.41 19.92
N GLN A 766 -115.72 -51.37 20.49
CA GLN A 766 -114.50 -51.57 21.27
C GLN A 766 -114.73 -52.28 22.59
N TRP A 767 -115.84 -52.00 23.27
CA TRP A 767 -116.21 -52.74 24.47
C TRP A 767 -116.38 -54.24 24.17
N LEU A 768 -117.12 -54.59 23.10
CA LEU A 768 -117.26 -55.99 22.68
C LEU A 768 -115.91 -56.62 22.34
N ARG A 769 -115.05 -55.87 21.64
CA ARG A 769 -113.75 -56.35 21.21
C ARG A 769 -112.81 -56.64 22.39
N ILE A 770 -112.72 -55.71 23.33
CA ILE A 770 -111.82 -55.78 24.49
C ILE A 770 -112.30 -56.80 25.52
N TYR A 771 -113.58 -56.78 25.89
CA TYR A 771 -114.07 -57.56 27.03
C TYR A 771 -114.61 -58.94 26.65
N VAL A 772 -115.12 -59.11 25.42
CA VAL A 772 -115.74 -60.36 24.96
C VAL A 772 -114.84 -61.10 23.97
N LEU A 773 -114.56 -60.51 22.80
CA LEU A 773 -113.85 -61.19 21.72
C LEU A 773 -112.41 -61.53 22.11
N ARG A 774 -111.71 -60.63 22.81
CA ARG A 774 -110.37 -60.87 23.31
C ARG A 774 -110.32 -62.01 24.30
N SER A 775 -111.22 -62.03 25.30
CA SER A 775 -111.28 -63.10 26.31
C SER A 775 -111.47 -64.47 25.63
N LEU A 776 -112.34 -64.53 24.63
CA LEU A 776 -112.56 -65.74 23.82
C LEU A 776 -111.34 -66.12 22.99
N GLN A 777 -110.67 -65.16 22.35
CA GLN A 777 -109.44 -65.41 21.59
C GLN A 777 -108.28 -65.84 22.50
N THR A 778 -108.12 -65.27 23.68
CA THR A 778 -107.13 -65.66 24.70
C THR A 778 -107.34 -67.11 25.11
N ILE A 779 -108.59 -67.50 25.43
CA ILE A 779 -108.94 -68.88 25.77
C ILE A 779 -108.65 -69.81 24.60
N SER A 780 -109.05 -69.45 23.38
CA SER A 780 -108.75 -70.23 22.17
C SER A 780 -107.26 -70.42 21.96
N HIS A 781 -106.45 -69.38 22.16
CA HIS A 781 -105.00 -69.43 21.99
C HIS A 781 -104.33 -70.29 23.07
N GLN A 782 -104.79 -70.18 24.33
CA GLN A 782 -104.31 -71.02 25.44
C GLN A 782 -104.63 -72.51 25.21
N ILE A 783 -105.83 -72.83 24.72
CA ILE A 783 -106.21 -74.21 24.38
C ILE A 783 -105.39 -74.76 23.21
N VAL A 784 -105.17 -73.96 22.16
CA VAL A 784 -104.37 -74.36 20.99
C VAL A 784 -102.90 -74.56 21.37
N ASN A 785 -102.31 -73.69 22.20
CA ASN A 785 -100.93 -73.83 22.70
C ASN A 785 -100.76 -75.03 23.65
N TYR A 786 -101.81 -75.39 24.40
CA TYR A 786 -101.80 -76.60 25.23
C TYR A 786 -101.74 -77.88 24.38
N LEU A 787 -102.39 -77.88 23.21
CA LEU A 787 -102.47 -79.01 22.28
C LEU A 787 -101.29 -79.12 21.31
N LYS A 788 -100.68 -78.01 20.90
CA LYS A 788 -99.47 -77.96 20.07
C LYS A 788 -98.42 -77.10 20.77
N ARG A 789 -97.44 -77.73 21.42
CA ARG A 789 -96.26 -77.03 21.96
C ARG A 789 -95.36 -76.59 20.81
N ASP A 790 -95.65 -75.43 20.26
CA ASP A 790 -94.71 -74.67 19.43
C ASP A 790 -94.19 -73.52 20.31
N GLU A 791 -92.90 -73.55 20.66
CA GLU A 791 -92.27 -72.52 21.50
C GLU A 791 -92.39 -71.12 20.88
N SER A 792 -92.55 -71.03 19.55
CA SER A 792 -92.77 -69.76 18.85
C SER A 792 -94.16 -69.16 19.07
N MET A 793 -95.15 -69.95 19.50
CA MET A 793 -96.51 -69.49 19.79
C MET A 793 -96.69 -69.03 21.24
N GLN A 794 -95.73 -69.31 22.13
CA GLN A 794 -95.86 -68.98 23.55
C GLN A 794 -95.72 -67.47 23.83
N TYR A 795 -95.07 -66.74 22.92
CA TYR A 795 -94.81 -65.31 23.02
C TYR A 795 -95.39 -64.53 21.83
N ARG A 796 -96.48 -65.00 21.22
CA ARG A 796 -97.10 -64.32 20.08
C ARG A 796 -98.28 -63.47 20.56
N PHE A 797 -98.20 -62.16 20.34
CA PHE A 797 -99.30 -61.24 20.60
C PHE A 797 -100.28 -61.30 19.43
N PHE A 798 -101.57 -61.54 19.68
CA PHE A 798 -102.56 -61.69 18.62
C PHE A 798 -103.41 -60.43 18.45
N VAL A 799 -103.83 -60.18 17.21
CA VAL A 799 -104.68 -59.03 16.89
C VAL A 799 -106.14 -59.38 17.23
N THR A 800 -106.78 -58.52 18.01
CA THR A 800 -108.16 -58.77 18.48
C THR A 800 -109.14 -58.65 17.32
N MET A 801 -110.06 -59.61 17.18
CA MET A 801 -110.99 -59.70 16.03
C MET A 801 -111.73 -58.38 15.81
N GLY A 802 -111.64 -57.80 14.60
CA GLY A 802 -112.23 -56.50 14.26
C GLY A 802 -111.28 -55.28 14.32
N ALA A 803 -109.98 -55.51 14.56
CA ALA A 803 -108.94 -54.49 14.60
C ALA A 803 -108.87 -53.63 13.34
N CYS A 804 -108.34 -52.41 13.50
CA CYS A 804 -107.98 -51.57 12.37
C CYS A 804 -106.68 -52.07 11.69
N GLN A 805 -106.46 -51.64 10.45
CA GLN A 805 -105.28 -52.01 9.66
C GLN A 805 -103.95 -51.63 10.33
N THR A 806 -103.91 -50.48 11.01
CA THR A 806 -102.72 -50.00 11.72
C THR A 806 -102.33 -50.93 12.87
N GLU A 807 -103.32 -51.37 13.65
CA GLU A 807 -103.08 -52.34 14.72
C GLU A 807 -102.59 -53.67 14.16
N HIS A 808 -103.22 -54.17 13.08
CA HIS A 808 -102.75 -55.40 12.42
C HIS A 808 -101.29 -55.31 11.98
N LYS A 809 -100.90 -54.23 11.29
CA LYS A 809 -99.55 -54.08 10.76
C LYS A 809 -98.50 -53.91 11.87
N LEU A 810 -98.82 -53.14 12.92
CA LEU A 810 -97.88 -52.93 14.02
C LEU A 810 -97.74 -54.13 14.95
N VAL A 811 -98.81 -54.90 15.20
CA VAL A 811 -98.71 -56.15 15.96
C VAL A 811 -97.91 -57.20 15.19
N ASP A 812 -98.11 -57.33 13.87
CA ASP A 812 -97.29 -58.23 13.04
C ASP A 812 -95.82 -57.79 13.02
N THR A 813 -95.56 -56.49 12.89
CA THR A 813 -94.21 -55.91 12.98
C THR A 813 -93.60 -56.16 14.37
N GLY A 814 -94.36 -55.95 15.44
CA GLY A 814 -93.94 -56.16 16.82
C GLY A 814 -93.61 -57.62 17.12
N ASN A 815 -94.44 -58.57 16.70
CA ASN A 815 -94.17 -60.01 16.84
C ASN A 815 -92.91 -60.45 16.09
N LYS A 816 -92.74 -59.99 14.84
CA LYS A 816 -91.57 -60.31 14.02
C LYS A 816 -90.30 -59.72 14.63
N ALA A 817 -90.34 -58.45 15.04
CA ALA A 817 -89.22 -57.79 15.69
C ALA A 817 -88.88 -58.47 17.02
N TYR A 818 -89.87 -58.74 17.87
CA TYR A 818 -89.67 -59.39 19.17
C TYR A 818 -89.00 -60.77 19.04
N SER A 819 -89.55 -61.62 18.18
CA SER A 819 -89.01 -62.97 17.94
C SER A 819 -87.58 -62.90 17.41
N SER A 820 -87.32 -61.97 16.47
CA SER A 820 -86.00 -61.79 15.87
C SER A 820 -84.98 -61.23 16.86
N LEU A 821 -85.38 -60.34 17.77
CA LEU A 821 -84.50 -59.75 18.79
C LEU A 821 -84.21 -60.73 19.94
N LYS A 822 -85.21 -61.47 20.42
CA LYS A 822 -85.03 -62.54 21.42
C LYS A 822 -84.09 -63.64 20.94
N ALA A 823 -84.16 -63.99 19.65
CA ALA A 823 -83.23 -64.94 19.03
C ALA A 823 -81.76 -64.46 19.01
N LEU A 824 -81.50 -63.16 19.21
CA LEU A 824 -80.14 -62.61 19.33
C LEU A 824 -79.61 -62.58 20.78
N MET A 825 -80.45 -62.91 21.77
CA MET A 825 -80.03 -63.00 23.19
C MET A 825 -79.48 -64.37 23.59
N VAL A 826 -79.76 -65.41 22.78
CA VAL A 826 -79.27 -66.79 22.91
C VAL A 826 -77.99 -66.93 22.11
#